data_AF-A0AA84ZRL3-F1
#
_entry.id   AF-A0AA84ZRL3-F1
#
_cell.length_a   1.000
_cell.length_b   1.000
_cell.length_c   1.000
_cell.angle_alpha   90.00
_cell.angle_beta   90.00
_cell.angle_gamma   90.00
#
_symmetry.space_group_name_H-M   'P 1'
#
loop_
_entity.id
_entity.type
_entity.pdbx_description
1 polymer ?
#
loop_
_entity_poly.entity_id
_entity_poly.type
_entity_poly.pdbx_seq_one_letter_code
_entity_poly.pdbx_strand_id
1 'polypeptide(L)'
;MQLKDRCLVVVALITGRNFPNRPTYHLVCEAKFNNEVLSTDPVEHNEEPQFEQELAWDLDKTSLKQHRLQRSALKVTVSAVDSQSPVKEPVGFFMLDLRSCSAEKVYKWYRILHSKYKSSPAIFASIYLDIEGQELVPNPKIKTGLAMSLSEADLIPRVYNSEEDNQHFSIHTTMANIQSTNITWYTIGPRRLAKEYFMLTFQFEEAFKLESLIPIEQSLCSGEHIGGFHFTCELFGITIYSNQFSQLMQVKFNPIEQTFYIKSTVDILRIYFVHITPLVIKFCFGSHVLAHATVPIEQLIPSNDHILHNTVVLNRSFDLISEESDQQLKEYQSRHTEDKPRVNINITLRRYPDKNVIQQRSTMTNNNNNSRRLCNMTDSLNHIPSLNPDPYADVNTMSSNVNENYDQFVTSLPEGKTLKQSSRTLERDDFLCPSKLLNVYQSMDGTPNWHRYCYTIELRSVKNIQGFDHELQLYARYVYPLFGSGAPVMTLPPVAVTRHQEVILPHGFCAFEFAASLEELKTRLNDNPLKVEFFDRSQGTLATDSFIGYSLIPLVSVFESSIVKATKESSTLVRRINDSVDMLAEQSNTNELKVVGQLVYSLQLEDFGAHTVDSNASVLDMTKGLVHQINDEIKSEPSDIRSTREYQVAIELELWRAAEEAKFTAQLKKREQTLMATLAEEWHKRDSQREIICRKKLSEYQALEEKLRNTLIELATRERQLTAGEAELVRLKQENARELEVRRKELNQQSQVQIRDLESQMKLEKKNSEHWKSQIVEWRSKYASLEEENNSLRNEINGRLKRSVDNKASNETPSINNEVARLTAELAVARATLSETECRLVEVERGRARYRQLWTKSLHELAKVKQEADEATRISLAQKEAELEQLKSYYLNVDEKRPTSQDLKEVTDGNLERSKMNEEMTTEINVSDVKSVVDEKIEAQITRLIEERDGLLNTGVYENSDSLIVDLDRQIRYLLGKI
;
A
#
# COMPACT_ATOMS: atom_id res chain seq x y z
N MET A 1 -8.89 26.06 17.88
CA MET A 1 -9.44 25.59 16.58
C MET A 1 -9.56 24.08 16.71
N GLN A 2 -10.75 23.49 16.56
CA GLN A 2 -10.90 22.03 16.75
C GLN A 2 -10.11 21.29 15.66
N LEU A 3 -9.37 20.24 16.04
CA LEU A 3 -8.85 19.30 15.05
C LEU A 3 -10.04 18.72 14.31
N LYS A 4 -10.11 18.97 13.00
CA LYS A 4 -11.01 18.24 12.12
C LYS A 4 -10.45 16.82 12.03
N ASP A 5 -11.27 15.84 12.37
CA ASP A 5 -11.00 14.43 12.11
C ASP A 5 -10.76 14.24 10.60
N ARG A 6 -9.49 14.16 10.20
CA ARG A 6 -9.07 13.85 8.83
C ARG A 6 -8.98 12.34 8.63
N CYS A 7 -8.98 11.92 7.38
CA CYS A 7 -8.80 10.54 6.94
C CYS A 7 -8.22 10.53 5.53
N LEU A 8 -7.26 9.63 5.29
CA LEU A 8 -6.57 9.54 4.02
C LEU A 8 -7.29 8.54 3.12
N VAL A 9 -7.78 8.98 1.95
CA VAL A 9 -8.32 8.07 0.93
C VAL A 9 -7.16 7.66 0.03
N VAL A 10 -6.78 6.38 0.11
CA VAL A 10 -5.64 5.82 -0.63
C VAL A 10 -6.16 4.94 -1.78
N VAL A 11 -5.63 5.15 -2.98
CA VAL A 11 -5.77 4.26 -4.13
C VAL A 11 -4.42 3.60 -4.40
N ALA A 12 -4.34 2.29 -4.16
CA ALA A 12 -3.17 1.50 -4.46
C ALA A 12 -3.27 0.86 -5.84
N LEU A 13 -2.22 0.98 -6.65
CA LEU A 13 -2.07 0.46 -8.00
C LEU A 13 -0.89 -0.52 -7.97
N ILE A 14 -1.17 -1.82 -8.13
CA ILE A 14 -0.15 -2.86 -7.90
C ILE A 14 0.46 -3.33 -9.22
N THR A 15 -0.36 -3.90 -10.12
CA THR A 15 0.14 -4.50 -11.37
C THR A 15 -0.94 -4.50 -12.46
N GLY A 16 -0.55 -4.52 -13.72
CA GLY A 16 -1.42 -4.71 -14.87
C GLY A 16 -1.34 -6.12 -15.46
N ARG A 17 -2.29 -6.45 -16.34
CA ARG A 17 -2.24 -7.65 -17.20
C ARG A 17 -2.93 -7.41 -18.53
N ASN A 18 -2.62 -8.25 -19.51
CA ASN A 18 -3.16 -8.19 -20.87
C ASN A 18 -2.89 -6.84 -21.57
N PHE A 19 -1.79 -6.16 -21.24
CA PHE A 19 -1.32 -5.02 -22.01
C PHE A 19 -0.55 -5.51 -23.25
N PRO A 20 -0.56 -4.77 -24.38
CA PRO A 20 0.36 -5.04 -25.48
C PRO A 20 1.73 -4.46 -25.17
N ASN A 21 2.81 -5.22 -25.37
CA ASN A 21 4.17 -4.72 -25.15
C ASN A 21 4.53 -3.56 -26.12
N ARG A 22 4.97 -2.42 -25.57
CA ARG A 22 5.40 -1.20 -26.30
C ARG A 22 6.68 -0.63 -25.66
N PRO A 23 7.88 -1.13 -25.99
CA PRO A 23 9.11 -0.87 -25.23
C PRO A 23 9.62 0.58 -25.22
N THR A 24 9.11 1.47 -26.08
CA THR A 24 9.45 2.91 -26.05
C THR A 24 8.44 3.76 -25.25
N TYR A 25 7.37 3.14 -24.74
CA TYR A 25 6.30 3.79 -24.01
C TYR A 25 6.32 3.40 -22.54
N HIS A 26 5.82 4.29 -21.69
CA HIS A 26 5.62 4.07 -20.27
C HIS A 26 4.15 4.33 -19.90
N LEU A 27 3.60 3.57 -18.97
CA LEU A 27 2.25 3.73 -18.45
C LEU A 27 2.26 4.67 -17.24
N VAL A 28 1.35 5.65 -17.26
CA VAL A 28 1.07 6.58 -16.16
C VAL A 28 -0.42 6.50 -15.83
N CYS A 29 -0.74 6.26 -14.56
CA CYS A 29 -2.09 6.33 -14.04
C CYS A 29 -2.31 7.69 -13.36
N GLU A 30 -3.42 8.36 -13.66
CA GLU A 30 -3.73 9.70 -13.17
C GLU A 30 -5.19 9.76 -12.69
N ALA A 31 -5.41 10.30 -11.50
CA ALA A 31 -6.74 10.41 -10.90
C ALA A 31 -6.96 11.81 -10.33
N LYS A 32 -8.19 12.32 -10.47
CA LYS A 32 -8.59 13.64 -9.97
C LYS A 32 -9.64 13.51 -8.87
N PHE A 33 -9.35 14.06 -7.70
CA PHE A 33 -10.26 14.09 -6.56
C PHE A 33 -10.08 15.39 -5.76
N ASN A 34 -11.15 15.96 -5.22
CA ASN A 34 -11.12 17.23 -4.45
C ASN A 34 -10.31 18.38 -5.07
N ASN A 35 -10.42 18.57 -6.40
CA ASN A 35 -9.64 19.51 -7.22
C ASN A 35 -8.14 19.21 -7.36
N GLU A 36 -7.59 18.26 -6.61
CA GLU A 36 -6.23 17.77 -6.72
C GLU A 36 -6.13 16.65 -7.78
N VAL A 37 -5.01 16.61 -8.50
CA VAL A 37 -4.69 15.57 -9.48
C VAL A 37 -3.40 14.89 -9.05
N LEU A 38 -3.46 13.59 -8.81
CA LEU A 38 -2.29 12.77 -8.48
C LEU A 38 -2.02 11.80 -9.64
N SER A 39 -0.75 11.57 -9.93
CA SER A 39 -0.29 10.66 -10.97
C SER A 39 0.83 9.77 -10.47
N THR A 40 0.87 8.52 -10.95
CA THR A 40 2.00 7.62 -10.76
C THR A 40 3.22 8.09 -11.53
N ASP A 41 4.39 7.65 -11.09
CA ASP A 41 5.60 7.66 -11.92
C ASP A 41 5.40 6.77 -13.18
N PRO A 42 6.17 7.01 -14.26
CA PRO A 42 6.06 6.21 -15.48
C PRO A 42 6.61 4.79 -15.31
N VAL A 43 5.79 3.79 -15.62
CA VAL A 43 6.11 2.34 -15.55
C VAL A 43 6.35 1.78 -16.95
N GLU A 44 7.28 0.85 -17.15
CA GLU A 44 7.48 0.22 -18.47
C GLU A 44 6.19 -0.36 -19.08
N HIS A 45 5.93 -0.08 -20.36
CA HIS A 45 4.75 -0.59 -21.06
C HIS A 45 5.02 -1.99 -21.64
N ASN A 46 4.89 -3.00 -20.79
CA ASN A 46 5.01 -4.42 -21.12
C ASN A 46 3.65 -5.16 -20.91
N GLU A 47 3.63 -6.50 -20.98
CA GLU A 47 2.35 -7.26 -20.90
C GLU A 47 1.73 -7.32 -19.49
N GLU A 48 2.58 -7.25 -18.46
CA GLU A 48 2.25 -7.30 -17.03
C GLU A 48 2.98 -6.17 -16.26
N PRO A 49 2.60 -4.89 -16.48
CA PRO A 49 3.33 -3.75 -15.92
C PRO A 49 3.24 -3.70 -14.41
N GLN A 50 4.35 -3.40 -13.72
CA GLN A 50 4.42 -3.34 -12.26
C GLN A 50 4.34 -1.89 -11.78
N PHE A 51 3.23 -1.52 -11.15
CA PHE A 51 3.00 -0.15 -10.68
C PHE A 51 3.54 0.07 -9.26
N GLU A 52 3.19 -0.82 -8.33
CA GLU A 52 3.55 -0.78 -6.89
C GLU A 52 3.52 0.63 -6.25
N GLN A 53 2.49 1.42 -6.58
CA GLN A 53 2.39 2.84 -6.22
C GLN A 53 1.01 3.19 -5.67
N GLU A 54 0.96 4.23 -4.84
CA GLU A 54 -0.25 4.69 -4.18
C GLU A 54 -0.52 6.18 -4.44
N LEU A 55 -1.79 6.53 -4.66
CA LEU A 55 -2.27 7.91 -4.78
C LEU A 55 -3.17 8.19 -3.57
N ALA A 56 -2.83 9.20 -2.77
CA ALA A 56 -3.46 9.43 -1.47
C ALA A 56 -3.98 10.87 -1.32
N TRP A 57 -5.27 11.03 -1.01
CA TRP A 57 -5.91 12.33 -0.80
C TRP A 57 -6.34 12.50 0.66
N ASP A 58 -6.06 13.66 1.24
CA ASP A 58 -6.52 14.06 2.57
C ASP A 58 -7.98 14.54 2.51
N LEU A 59 -8.84 13.97 3.36
CA LEU A 59 -10.27 14.28 3.45
C LEU A 59 -10.76 14.43 4.89
N ASP A 60 -11.57 15.46 5.14
CA ASP A 60 -12.41 15.50 6.34
C ASP A 60 -13.41 14.33 6.35
N LYS A 61 -13.61 13.68 7.51
CA LYS A 61 -14.60 12.58 7.67
C LYS A 61 -16.04 12.98 7.26
N THR A 62 -16.38 14.28 7.31
CA THR A 62 -17.66 14.82 6.83
C THR A 62 -17.77 14.77 5.30
N SER A 63 -16.75 15.24 4.60
CA SER A 63 -16.66 15.23 3.13
C SER A 63 -16.69 13.80 2.59
N LEU A 64 -15.96 12.87 3.22
CA LEU A 64 -16.01 11.45 2.86
C LEU A 64 -17.42 10.86 3.02
N LYS A 65 -18.12 11.15 4.12
CA LYS A 65 -19.53 10.71 4.33
C LYS A 65 -20.45 11.25 3.23
N GLN A 66 -20.25 12.51 2.82
CA GLN A 66 -21.01 13.10 1.72
C GLN A 66 -20.74 12.41 0.38
N HIS A 67 -19.48 12.14 0.03
CA HIS A 67 -19.12 11.40 -1.20
C HIS A 67 -19.70 9.98 -1.21
N ARG A 68 -19.72 9.29 -0.08
CA ARG A 68 -20.38 7.98 0.06
C ARG A 68 -21.90 8.07 -0.16
N LEU A 69 -22.56 9.07 0.44
CA LEU A 69 -24.00 9.31 0.26
C LEU A 69 -24.34 9.60 -1.21
N GLN A 70 -23.53 10.44 -1.86
CA GLN A 70 -23.65 10.82 -3.27
C GLN A 70 -23.19 9.73 -4.25
N ARG A 71 -22.76 8.55 -3.77
CA ARG A 71 -22.22 7.45 -4.59
C ARG A 71 -21.10 7.90 -5.54
N SER A 72 -20.26 8.82 -5.09
CA SER A 72 -19.14 9.33 -5.88
C SER A 72 -18.17 8.21 -6.24
N ALA A 73 -17.78 8.14 -7.52
CA ALA A 73 -16.77 7.21 -8.01
C ALA A 73 -15.55 7.99 -8.51
N LEU A 74 -14.37 7.55 -8.09
CA LEU A 74 -13.08 8.09 -8.49
C LEU A 74 -12.65 7.49 -9.82
N LYS A 75 -12.38 8.35 -10.82
CA LYS A 75 -11.91 7.95 -12.14
C LYS A 75 -10.39 7.91 -12.17
N VAL A 76 -9.82 6.74 -12.41
CA VAL A 76 -8.38 6.55 -12.66
C VAL A 76 -8.18 6.40 -14.17
N THR A 77 -7.48 7.34 -14.78
CA THR A 77 -7.18 7.38 -16.22
C THR A 77 -5.80 6.80 -16.46
N VAL A 78 -5.68 5.89 -17.42
CA VAL A 78 -4.40 5.26 -17.80
C VAL A 78 -3.95 5.86 -19.11
N SER A 79 -2.71 6.35 -19.16
CA SER A 79 -2.09 6.94 -20.35
C SER A 79 -0.75 6.27 -20.65
N ALA A 80 -0.39 6.17 -21.94
CA ALA A 80 0.92 5.77 -22.40
C ALA A 80 1.71 7.02 -22.82
N VAL A 81 2.93 7.17 -22.34
CA VAL A 81 3.81 8.33 -22.57
C VAL A 81 5.06 7.84 -23.29
N ASP A 82 5.48 8.53 -24.35
CA ASP A 82 6.69 8.15 -25.09
C ASP A 82 7.94 8.63 -24.34
N SER A 83 8.97 7.78 -24.26
CA SER A 83 10.28 8.16 -23.70
C SER A 83 10.90 9.39 -24.36
N GLN A 84 10.56 9.69 -25.62
CA GLN A 84 11.11 10.82 -26.38
C GLN A 84 10.13 12.00 -26.52
N SER A 85 8.91 11.91 -25.97
CA SER A 85 7.89 12.96 -26.13
C SER A 85 6.93 13.03 -24.93
N PRO A 86 6.73 14.22 -24.31
CA PRO A 86 5.87 14.37 -23.14
C PRO A 86 4.36 14.26 -23.45
N VAL A 87 3.99 13.85 -24.67
CA VAL A 87 2.60 13.69 -25.09
C VAL A 87 2.00 12.42 -24.49
N LYS A 88 1.06 12.60 -23.55
CA LYS A 88 0.25 11.52 -22.96
C LYS A 88 -0.77 11.00 -23.98
N GLU A 89 -0.63 9.75 -24.43
CA GLU A 89 -1.65 9.04 -25.20
C GLU A 89 -2.66 8.38 -24.24
N PRO A 90 -3.95 8.75 -24.23
CA PRO A 90 -4.93 8.10 -23.36
C PRO A 90 -5.17 6.65 -23.80
N VAL A 91 -4.94 5.69 -22.90
CA VAL A 91 -5.17 4.25 -23.11
C VAL A 91 -6.60 3.87 -22.76
N GLY A 92 -7.14 4.43 -21.67
CA GLY A 92 -8.49 4.19 -21.17
C GLY A 92 -8.62 4.64 -19.72
N PHE A 93 -9.64 4.16 -19.00
CA PHE A 93 -9.83 4.47 -17.57
C PHE A 93 -10.58 3.37 -16.82
N PHE A 94 -10.57 3.40 -15.50
CA PHE A 94 -11.46 2.59 -14.66
C PHE A 94 -12.00 3.42 -13.48
N MET A 95 -13.03 2.89 -12.81
CA MET A 95 -13.76 3.59 -11.76
C MET A 95 -13.65 2.84 -10.43
N LEU A 96 -13.36 3.58 -9.36
CA LEU A 96 -13.29 3.10 -7.98
C LEU A 96 -14.40 3.75 -7.15
N ASP A 97 -15.25 2.95 -6.49
CA ASP A 97 -16.37 3.47 -5.69
C ASP A 97 -15.91 3.86 -4.28
N LEU A 98 -16.07 5.14 -3.90
CA LEU A 98 -15.68 5.66 -2.58
C LEU A 98 -16.50 5.07 -1.42
N ARG A 99 -17.61 4.36 -1.70
CA ARG A 99 -18.33 3.53 -0.73
C ARG A 99 -17.61 2.23 -0.40
N SER A 100 -16.77 1.71 -1.30
CA SER A 100 -15.94 0.52 -1.06
C SER A 100 -14.67 0.85 -0.26
N CYS A 101 -14.30 2.14 -0.20
CA CYS A 101 -13.18 2.62 0.59
C CYS A 101 -13.42 2.32 2.08
N SER A 102 -12.63 1.43 2.68
CA SER A 102 -12.74 1.00 4.09
C SER A 102 -11.35 0.88 4.71
N ALA A 103 -11.22 0.63 6.02
CA ALA A 103 -9.90 0.36 6.63
C ALA A 103 -9.28 -0.97 6.14
N GLU A 104 -10.11 -1.89 5.64
CA GLU A 104 -9.66 -3.15 5.04
C GLU A 104 -9.21 -2.91 3.58
N LYS A 105 -7.97 -3.32 3.26
CA LYS A 105 -7.35 -3.12 1.94
C LYS A 105 -7.83 -4.19 0.94
N VAL A 106 -8.98 -3.98 0.31
CA VAL A 106 -9.60 -4.97 -0.60
C VAL A 106 -9.19 -4.76 -2.08
N TYR A 107 -8.19 -5.51 -2.53
CA TYR A 107 -7.68 -5.47 -3.91
C TYR A 107 -8.57 -6.24 -4.91
N LYS A 108 -8.77 -5.66 -6.10
CA LYS A 108 -9.59 -6.24 -7.19
C LYS A 108 -8.98 -5.93 -8.56
N TRP A 109 -9.29 -6.78 -9.55
CA TRP A 109 -8.96 -6.54 -10.95
C TRP A 109 -9.99 -5.64 -11.61
N TYR A 110 -9.58 -4.43 -11.99
CA TYR A 110 -10.38 -3.47 -12.73
C TYR A 110 -10.01 -3.51 -14.21
N ARG A 111 -10.96 -3.91 -15.06
CA ARG A 111 -10.81 -3.88 -16.52
C ARG A 111 -10.81 -2.42 -16.99
N ILE A 112 -9.87 -2.06 -17.87
CA ILE A 112 -9.80 -0.73 -18.46
C ILE A 112 -10.98 -0.54 -19.42
N LEU A 113 -11.83 0.42 -19.09
CA LEU A 113 -12.94 0.90 -19.91
C LEU A 113 -12.41 1.85 -20.98
N HIS A 114 -13.06 1.86 -22.15
CA HIS A 114 -12.61 2.61 -23.33
C HIS A 114 -11.16 2.32 -23.74
N SER A 115 -10.69 1.08 -23.47
CA SER A 115 -9.35 0.61 -23.84
C SER A 115 -9.13 0.74 -25.35
N LYS A 116 -8.06 1.45 -25.75
CA LYS A 116 -7.54 1.42 -27.13
C LYS A 116 -7.02 0.06 -27.56
N TYR A 117 -6.71 -0.82 -26.61
CA TYR A 117 -6.11 -2.14 -26.87
C TYR A 117 -7.17 -3.23 -26.94
N LYS A 118 -7.11 -4.04 -28.00
CA LYS A 118 -7.99 -5.21 -28.24
C LYS A 118 -7.82 -6.32 -27.20
N SER A 119 -6.68 -6.37 -26.51
CA SER A 119 -6.33 -7.37 -25.50
C SER A 119 -7.14 -7.30 -24.21
N SER A 120 -7.98 -6.28 -24.03
CA SER A 120 -8.77 -6.03 -22.81
C SER A 120 -7.91 -5.95 -21.53
N PRO A 121 -6.99 -4.98 -21.45
CA PRO A 121 -6.11 -4.80 -20.29
C PRO A 121 -6.89 -4.54 -19.00
N ALA A 122 -6.30 -4.95 -17.88
CA ALA A 122 -6.85 -4.74 -16.55
C ALA A 122 -5.72 -4.40 -15.56
N ILE A 123 -6.05 -3.63 -14.52
CA ILE A 123 -5.13 -3.25 -13.44
C ILE A 123 -5.66 -3.82 -12.12
N PHE A 124 -4.76 -4.39 -11.32
CA PHE A 124 -5.01 -4.82 -9.95
C PHE A 124 -4.81 -3.63 -9.02
N ALA A 125 -5.89 -3.21 -8.37
CA ALA A 125 -5.92 -1.99 -7.56
C ALA A 125 -6.80 -2.15 -6.32
N SER A 126 -6.67 -1.23 -5.36
CA SER A 126 -7.53 -1.11 -4.18
C SER A 126 -7.89 0.35 -3.92
N ILE A 127 -8.97 0.58 -3.16
CA ILE A 127 -9.28 1.88 -2.57
C ILE A 127 -9.61 1.66 -1.09
N TYR A 128 -8.91 2.33 -0.19
CA TYR A 128 -9.01 2.12 1.25
C TYR A 128 -8.78 3.42 2.04
N LEU A 129 -9.13 3.39 3.33
CA LEU A 129 -8.89 4.49 4.26
C LEU A 129 -7.66 4.18 5.09
N ASP A 130 -6.70 5.10 5.11
CA ASP A 130 -5.72 5.16 6.18
C ASP A 130 -6.25 6.08 7.30
N ILE A 131 -6.18 5.61 8.53
CA ILE A 131 -6.67 6.31 9.73
C ILE A 131 -5.47 6.43 10.67
N GLU A 132 -5.10 7.67 10.99
CA GLU A 132 -3.97 7.98 11.86
C GLU A 132 -4.04 7.17 13.18
N GLY A 133 -2.94 6.48 13.50
CA GLY A 133 -2.66 6.06 14.89
C GLY A 133 -3.23 4.73 15.35
N GLN A 134 -3.49 3.76 14.46
CA GLN A 134 -3.50 2.36 14.89
C GLN A 134 -2.16 1.70 14.54
N GLU A 135 -1.29 1.54 15.56
CA GLU A 135 -0.06 0.76 15.47
C GLU A 135 -0.37 -0.72 15.16
N LEU A 136 -0.53 -1.02 13.88
CA LEU A 136 -0.07 -2.30 13.36
C LEU A 136 1.43 -2.15 13.15
N VAL A 137 2.19 -2.79 14.05
CA VAL A 137 3.66 -2.82 14.06
C VAL A 137 4.19 -2.94 12.62
N PRO A 138 4.95 -1.96 12.11
CA PRO A 138 5.54 -2.06 10.79
C PRO A 138 6.60 -3.18 10.85
N ASN A 139 6.23 -4.39 10.40
CA ASN A 139 7.16 -5.50 10.31
C ASN A 139 8.24 -5.13 9.29
N PRO A 140 9.50 -4.87 9.70
CA PRO A 140 10.46 -4.15 8.86
C PRO A 140 11.21 -5.11 7.93
N LYS A 141 10.47 -5.94 7.18
CA LYS A 141 10.98 -6.94 6.22
C LYS A 141 9.97 -7.14 5.09
N ILE A 142 10.46 -7.04 3.85
CA ILE A 142 9.81 -7.31 2.54
C ILE A 142 9.06 -6.11 1.91
N LYS A 143 9.67 -5.55 0.86
CA LYS A 143 9.06 -4.65 -0.13
C LYS A 143 8.63 -5.46 -1.37
N THR A 144 7.49 -6.14 -1.33
CA THR A 144 6.84 -6.70 -2.54
C THR A 144 5.32 -6.62 -2.42
N GLY A 145 4.63 -6.12 -3.45
CA GLY A 145 3.17 -5.90 -3.45
C GLY A 145 2.33 -7.17 -3.32
N LEU A 146 2.94 -8.34 -3.56
CA LEU A 146 2.33 -9.65 -3.31
C LEU A 146 2.00 -9.87 -1.83
N ALA A 147 2.81 -9.37 -0.89
CA ALA A 147 2.57 -9.55 0.55
C ALA A 147 1.27 -8.88 1.03
N MET A 148 0.92 -7.73 0.44
CA MET A 148 -0.31 -6.99 0.73
C MET A 148 -1.55 -7.55 0.03
N SER A 149 -1.40 -8.60 -0.78
CA SER A 149 -2.46 -9.18 -1.62
C SER A 149 -2.92 -10.57 -1.17
N LEU A 150 -2.27 -11.16 -0.17
CA LEU A 150 -2.56 -12.49 0.37
C LEU A 150 -3.28 -12.37 1.72
N SER A 151 -4.39 -13.07 1.90
CA SER A 151 -5.01 -13.22 3.22
C SER A 151 -4.26 -14.27 4.05
N GLU A 152 -4.41 -14.26 5.37
CA GLU A 152 -3.91 -15.35 6.23
C GLU A 152 -4.43 -16.72 5.76
N ALA A 153 -5.68 -16.77 5.29
CA ALA A 153 -6.29 -17.98 4.74
C ALA A 153 -5.63 -18.48 3.45
N ASP A 154 -4.93 -17.63 2.69
CA ASP A 154 -4.13 -18.03 1.52
C ASP A 154 -2.76 -18.61 1.90
N LEU A 155 -2.25 -18.26 3.09
CA LEU A 155 -0.98 -18.78 3.62
C LEU A 155 -1.14 -20.14 4.33
N ILE A 156 -2.37 -20.55 4.66
CA ILE A 156 -2.65 -21.89 5.22
C ILE A 156 -2.28 -22.97 4.17
N PRO A 157 -1.35 -23.91 4.48
CA PRO A 157 -0.99 -25.00 3.58
C PRO A 157 -2.16 -25.96 3.35
N ARG A 158 -2.52 -26.21 2.08
CA ARG A 158 -3.65 -27.08 1.72
C ARG A 158 -3.17 -28.33 0.98
N VAL A 159 -3.62 -29.51 1.38
CA VAL A 159 -3.32 -30.76 0.67
C VAL A 159 -3.95 -30.74 -0.73
N TYR A 160 -3.16 -31.06 -1.75
CA TYR A 160 -3.60 -31.11 -3.14
C TYR A 160 -4.29 -32.44 -3.44
N ASN A 161 -5.61 -32.41 -3.61
CA ASN A 161 -6.41 -33.54 -4.07
C ASN A 161 -6.55 -33.49 -5.60
N SER A 162 -6.17 -34.55 -6.30
CA SER A 162 -5.99 -34.53 -7.77
C SER A 162 -7.27 -34.70 -8.60
N GLU A 163 -8.45 -34.72 -7.99
CA GLU A 163 -9.69 -35.16 -8.66
C GLU A 163 -10.45 -34.05 -9.41
N GLU A 164 -10.17 -32.76 -9.14
CA GLU A 164 -10.96 -31.64 -9.67
C GLU A 164 -10.42 -30.96 -10.95
N ASP A 165 -9.11 -31.01 -11.23
CA ASP A 165 -8.45 -30.20 -12.27
C ASP A 165 -7.99 -31.04 -13.50
N ASN A 166 -8.85 -31.95 -13.98
CA ASN A 166 -8.53 -32.94 -15.03
C ASN A 166 -8.53 -32.42 -16.49
N GLN A 167 -8.41 -31.11 -16.72
CA GLN A 167 -8.41 -30.52 -18.08
C GLN A 167 -7.13 -29.75 -18.48
N HIS A 168 -6.16 -29.55 -17.58
CA HIS A 168 -4.88 -28.89 -17.91
C HIS A 168 -3.66 -29.51 -17.21
N PHE A 169 -3.54 -30.85 -17.21
CA PHE A 169 -2.35 -31.53 -16.67
C PHE A 169 -1.77 -32.60 -17.60
N SER A 170 -1.29 -32.16 -18.76
CA SER A 170 -0.35 -32.95 -19.57
C SER A 170 1.06 -32.79 -19.00
N ILE A 171 1.45 -33.65 -18.05
CA ILE A 171 2.88 -33.88 -17.80
C ILE A 171 3.45 -34.42 -19.11
N HIS A 172 4.27 -33.62 -19.80
CA HIS A 172 5.03 -34.11 -20.94
C HIS A 172 6.08 -35.13 -20.46
N THR A 173 5.67 -36.40 -20.49
CA THR A 173 6.46 -37.61 -20.70
C THR A 173 7.95 -37.50 -20.41
N THR A 174 8.36 -37.71 -19.16
CA THR A 174 9.71 -38.25 -18.84
C THR A 174 9.80 -38.96 -17.47
N MET A 175 8.68 -39.46 -16.92
CA MET A 175 8.69 -40.26 -15.69
C MET A 175 7.77 -41.48 -15.77
N ALA A 176 8.24 -42.54 -16.43
CA ALA A 176 7.60 -43.86 -16.43
C ALA A 176 8.22 -44.84 -15.40
N ASN A 177 9.11 -44.37 -14.51
CA ASN A 177 9.97 -45.21 -13.67
C ASN A 177 10.18 -44.66 -12.24
N ILE A 178 9.12 -44.22 -11.57
CA ILE A 178 9.09 -44.16 -10.10
C ILE A 178 7.82 -44.88 -9.64
N GLN A 179 7.99 -46.06 -9.06
CA GLN A 179 6.89 -46.81 -8.47
C GLN A 179 6.39 -46.10 -7.21
N SER A 180 5.08 -45.91 -7.14
CA SER A 180 4.24 -45.89 -5.93
C SER A 180 4.88 -45.38 -4.63
N THR A 181 5.03 -44.05 -4.52
CA THR A 181 5.01 -43.37 -3.21
C THR A 181 3.89 -42.34 -3.22
N ASN A 182 3.06 -42.34 -2.19
CA ASN A 182 1.94 -41.41 -2.04
C ASN A 182 2.46 -40.02 -1.63
N ILE A 183 3.09 -39.31 -2.57
CA ILE A 183 3.63 -37.97 -2.34
C ILE A 183 2.46 -37.01 -2.08
N THR A 184 2.38 -36.52 -0.85
CA THR A 184 1.39 -35.51 -0.43
C THR A 184 1.94 -34.12 -0.75
N TRP A 185 1.25 -33.41 -1.66
CA TRP A 185 1.62 -32.05 -2.07
C TRP A 185 0.85 -31.00 -1.27
N TYR A 186 1.56 -30.02 -0.71
CA TYR A 186 1.02 -28.88 0.01
C TYR A 186 0.99 -27.66 -0.92
N THR A 187 -0.18 -27.12 -1.22
CA THR A 187 -0.31 -25.84 -1.94
C THR A 187 -0.31 -24.70 -0.94
N ILE A 188 0.56 -23.70 -1.16
CA ILE A 188 0.67 -22.48 -0.34
C ILE A 188 0.48 -21.28 -1.27
N GLY A 189 -0.47 -20.42 -0.93
CA GLY A 189 -0.95 -19.32 -1.77
C GLY A 189 -2.07 -19.72 -2.76
N PRO A 190 -2.66 -18.73 -3.45
CA PRO A 190 -3.79 -18.95 -4.35
C PRO A 190 -3.41 -19.85 -5.54
N ARG A 191 -4.28 -20.82 -5.91
CA ARG A 191 -4.04 -21.77 -7.03
C ARG A 191 -3.62 -21.11 -8.35
N ARG A 192 -3.98 -19.84 -8.59
CA ARG A 192 -3.64 -19.06 -9.79
C ARG A 192 -2.22 -18.47 -9.78
N LEU A 193 -1.63 -18.30 -8.60
CA LEU A 193 -0.28 -17.75 -8.41
C LEU A 193 0.73 -18.87 -8.09
N ALA A 194 0.34 -19.84 -7.25
CA ALA A 194 1.13 -21.01 -6.88
C ALA A 194 1.32 -21.98 -8.08
N LYS A 195 2.31 -21.71 -8.93
CA LYS A 195 2.59 -22.44 -10.18
C LYS A 195 3.82 -23.35 -10.13
N GLU A 196 4.73 -23.13 -9.19
CA GLU A 196 6.02 -23.82 -9.11
C GLU A 196 6.02 -24.91 -8.04
N TYR A 197 6.97 -25.83 -8.14
CA TYR A 197 7.10 -26.98 -7.25
C TYR A 197 8.43 -26.91 -6.50
N PHE A 198 8.38 -27.18 -5.20
CA PHE A 198 9.49 -27.11 -4.26
C PHE A 198 9.50 -28.34 -3.35
N MET A 199 10.62 -28.57 -2.70
CA MET A 199 10.82 -29.60 -1.69
C MET A 199 11.55 -28.97 -0.51
N LEU A 200 10.95 -29.06 0.67
CA LEU A 200 11.52 -28.62 1.95
C LEU A 200 11.86 -29.85 2.79
N THR A 201 13.08 -29.93 3.29
CA THR A 201 13.53 -30.99 4.19
C THR A 201 13.91 -30.39 5.55
N PHE A 202 13.40 -30.97 6.64
CA PHE A 202 13.69 -30.60 8.02
C PHE A 202 14.38 -31.77 8.75
N GLN A 203 15.42 -31.47 9.53
CA GLN A 203 16.15 -32.47 10.31
C GLN A 203 16.68 -31.87 11.63
N PHE A 204 16.60 -32.65 12.71
CA PHE A 204 17.39 -32.40 13.94
C PHE A 204 18.81 -32.96 13.76
N GLU A 205 19.85 -32.20 14.11
CA GLU A 205 21.24 -32.66 13.96
C GLU A 205 21.85 -33.09 15.31
N GLU A 206 22.03 -32.15 16.22
CA GLU A 206 22.61 -32.39 17.56
C GLU A 206 21.94 -31.51 18.62
N ALA A 207 22.07 -31.85 19.90
CA ALA A 207 21.68 -31.00 21.03
C ALA A 207 22.71 -31.09 22.16
N PHE A 208 22.82 -30.06 22.99
CA PHE A 208 23.90 -29.87 23.96
C PHE A 208 23.39 -29.31 25.30
N LYS A 209 24.04 -29.73 26.39
CA LYS A 209 23.91 -29.17 27.76
C LYS A 209 22.49 -29.17 28.35
N LEU A 210 21.68 -30.16 27.98
CA LEU A 210 20.25 -30.24 28.34
C LEU A 210 20.01 -30.53 29.83
N GLU A 211 21.01 -31.00 30.56
CA GLU A 211 20.97 -31.26 32.00
C GLU A 211 20.61 -30.01 32.83
N SER A 212 20.94 -28.82 32.33
CA SER A 212 20.61 -27.53 32.97
C SER A 212 19.12 -27.18 32.96
N LEU A 213 18.31 -27.88 32.15
CA LEU A 213 16.88 -27.62 31.96
C LEU A 213 15.97 -28.59 32.75
N ILE A 214 16.55 -29.45 33.58
CA ILE A 214 15.81 -30.48 34.31
C ILE A 214 15.55 -30.00 35.74
N PRO A 215 14.27 -29.87 36.16
CA PRO A 215 13.93 -29.59 37.55
C PRO A 215 14.48 -30.67 38.49
N ILE A 216 14.88 -30.28 39.70
CA ILE A 216 15.63 -31.12 40.66
C ILE A 216 14.84 -32.38 41.06
N GLU A 217 15.06 -33.46 40.29
CA GLU A 217 14.93 -34.92 40.55
C GLU A 217 13.69 -35.49 41.27
N GLN A 218 12.73 -34.67 41.75
CA GLN A 218 11.58 -35.12 42.54
C GLN A 218 10.23 -35.08 41.79
N SER A 219 10.16 -34.44 40.62
CA SER A 219 8.91 -34.30 39.83
C SER A 219 8.75 -35.29 38.68
N LEU A 220 9.82 -35.92 38.18
CA LEU A 220 9.79 -36.79 36.99
C LEU A 220 9.20 -38.20 37.23
N CYS A 221 8.69 -38.49 38.43
CA CYS A 221 8.21 -39.82 38.83
C CYS A 221 6.74 -39.81 39.30
N SER A 222 5.78 -39.64 38.38
CA SER A 222 4.37 -40.01 38.65
C SER A 222 3.53 -40.22 37.37
N GLY A 223 3.53 -41.44 36.83
CA GLY A 223 2.67 -41.85 35.70
C GLY A 223 3.18 -43.10 34.98
N GLU A 224 2.29 -44.02 34.58
CA GLU A 224 2.64 -45.37 34.09
C GLU A 224 3.17 -45.43 32.63
N HIS A 225 3.86 -44.39 32.15
CA HIS A 225 4.48 -44.38 30.84
C HIS A 225 5.96 -44.01 30.91
N ILE A 226 6.81 -44.94 30.45
CA ILE A 226 8.26 -44.75 30.31
C ILE A 226 8.49 -43.79 29.12
N GLY A 227 8.43 -42.49 29.37
CA GLY A 227 8.67 -41.45 28.38
C GLY A 227 10.15 -41.05 28.34
N GLY A 228 10.83 -41.27 27.22
CA GLY A 228 12.15 -40.70 26.99
C GLY A 228 12.10 -39.19 26.69
N PHE A 229 13.26 -38.52 26.83
CA PHE A 229 13.40 -37.15 26.36
C PHE A 229 13.35 -37.11 24.83
N HIS A 230 12.72 -36.09 24.26
CA HIS A 230 12.68 -35.88 22.81
C HIS A 230 12.43 -34.41 22.45
N PHE A 231 12.68 -34.04 21.21
CA PHE A 231 12.28 -32.75 20.65
C PHE A 231 11.04 -32.89 19.79
N THR A 232 10.21 -31.85 19.78
CA THR A 232 9.06 -31.71 18.86
C THR A 232 9.11 -30.39 18.13
N CYS A 233 8.65 -30.37 16.88
CA CYS A 233 8.53 -29.17 16.05
C CYS A 233 7.29 -29.33 15.17
N GLU A 234 6.46 -28.30 15.03
CA GLU A 234 5.26 -28.37 14.17
C GLU A 234 5.50 -27.61 12.87
N LEU A 235 5.32 -28.26 11.72
CA LEU A 235 5.52 -27.65 10.40
C LEU A 235 4.49 -28.20 9.41
N PHE A 236 3.80 -27.30 8.69
CA PHE A 236 2.66 -27.62 7.81
C PHE A 236 1.53 -28.44 8.49
N GLY A 237 1.33 -28.23 9.80
CA GLY A 237 0.35 -28.99 10.59
C GLY A 237 0.77 -30.44 10.92
N ILE A 238 2.04 -30.80 10.68
CA ILE A 238 2.62 -32.08 11.07
C ILE A 238 3.60 -31.85 12.22
N THR A 239 3.39 -32.54 13.34
CA THR A 239 4.35 -32.62 14.44
C THR A 239 5.49 -33.57 14.05
N ILE A 240 6.68 -33.02 13.90
CA ILE A 240 7.95 -33.74 13.70
C ILE A 240 8.52 -34.05 15.08
N TYR A 241 8.91 -35.32 15.29
CA TYR A 241 9.52 -35.80 16.53
C TYR A 241 10.98 -36.16 16.29
N SER A 242 11.86 -35.86 17.25
CA SER A 242 13.16 -36.54 17.30
C SER A 242 13.00 -37.98 17.78
N ASN A 243 14.04 -38.80 17.59
CA ASN A 243 14.17 -40.03 18.36
C ASN A 243 14.17 -39.71 19.86
N GLN A 244 13.66 -40.64 20.68
CA GLN A 244 13.78 -40.55 22.13
C GLN A 244 15.23 -40.83 22.57
N PHE A 245 15.68 -40.13 23.61
CA PHE A 245 17.01 -40.25 24.19
C PHE A 245 16.98 -40.13 25.72
N SER A 246 18.10 -40.51 26.35
CA SER A 246 18.32 -40.44 27.80
C SER A 246 19.62 -39.71 28.19
N GLN A 247 20.55 -39.53 27.25
CA GLN A 247 21.76 -38.73 27.43
C GLN A 247 21.45 -37.25 27.21
N LEU A 248 22.01 -36.36 28.03
CA LEU A 248 21.61 -34.94 28.07
C LEU A 248 22.77 -33.96 27.78
N MET A 249 24.00 -34.34 28.10
CA MET A 249 25.22 -33.55 27.84
C MET A 249 25.41 -33.22 26.36
N GLN A 250 25.27 -34.23 25.50
CA GLN A 250 25.29 -34.13 24.05
C GLN A 250 24.42 -35.26 23.48
N VAL A 251 23.57 -34.92 22.52
CA VAL A 251 22.72 -35.84 21.77
C VAL A 251 23.04 -35.67 20.30
N LYS A 252 23.29 -36.76 19.58
CA LYS A 252 23.33 -36.76 18.11
C LYS A 252 22.10 -37.49 17.61
N PHE A 253 21.37 -36.87 16.70
CA PHE A 253 20.21 -37.49 16.09
C PHE A 253 20.64 -38.27 14.84
N ASN A 254 19.99 -39.41 14.60
CA ASN A 254 20.07 -40.05 13.30
C ASN A 254 19.41 -39.12 12.26
N PRO A 255 19.90 -39.06 11.01
CA PRO A 255 19.32 -38.23 9.96
C PRO A 255 17.94 -38.76 9.53
N ILE A 256 16.92 -38.41 10.33
CA ILE A 256 15.51 -38.58 10.00
C ILE A 256 15.07 -37.26 9.35
N GLU A 257 15.20 -37.24 8.03
CA GLU A 257 14.81 -36.12 7.17
C GLU A 257 13.29 -36.14 6.92
N GLN A 258 12.55 -35.24 7.57
CA GLN A 258 11.14 -35.03 7.22
C GLN A 258 11.06 -34.15 5.97
N THR A 259 10.55 -34.70 4.87
CA THR A 259 10.48 -34.01 3.58
C THR A 259 9.05 -33.67 3.17
N PHE A 260 8.82 -32.40 2.83
CA PHE A 260 7.55 -31.84 2.41
C PHE A 260 7.63 -31.38 0.95
N TYR A 261 6.60 -31.71 0.17
CA TYR A 261 6.50 -31.36 -1.25
C TYR A 261 5.50 -30.21 -1.41
N ILE A 262 5.94 -29.08 -1.95
CA ILE A 262 5.19 -27.82 -1.86
C ILE A 262 4.93 -27.26 -3.26
N LYS A 263 3.72 -26.77 -3.51
CA LYS A 263 3.35 -26.03 -4.73
C LYS A 263 3.10 -24.56 -4.36
N SER A 264 3.92 -23.64 -4.86
CA SER A 264 3.88 -22.21 -4.50
C SER A 264 4.66 -21.34 -5.51
N THR A 265 5.17 -20.19 -5.08
CA THR A 265 6.22 -19.38 -5.76
C THR A 265 7.21 -18.88 -4.71
N VAL A 266 8.41 -18.43 -5.11
CA VAL A 266 9.44 -17.98 -4.18
C VAL A 266 8.96 -16.82 -3.29
N ASP A 267 8.25 -15.85 -3.86
CA ASP A 267 7.70 -14.71 -3.09
C ASP A 267 6.61 -15.15 -2.09
N ILE A 268 5.70 -16.04 -2.50
CA ILE A 268 4.67 -16.57 -1.59
C ILE A 268 5.31 -17.39 -0.46
N LEU A 269 6.32 -18.21 -0.75
CA LEU A 269 7.07 -18.94 0.28
C LEU A 269 7.81 -18.00 1.23
N ARG A 270 8.40 -16.91 0.71
CA ARG A 270 9.04 -15.89 1.53
C ARG A 270 8.05 -15.24 2.50
N ILE A 271 6.86 -14.89 2.03
CA ILE A 271 5.76 -14.34 2.85
C ILE A 271 5.29 -15.38 3.88
N TYR A 272 5.12 -16.64 3.47
CA TYR A 272 4.76 -17.74 4.36
C TYR A 272 5.77 -17.95 5.49
N PHE A 273 7.07 -17.99 5.19
CA PHE A 273 8.12 -18.15 6.23
C PHE A 273 8.21 -16.95 7.18
N VAL A 274 7.87 -15.73 6.74
CA VAL A 274 7.68 -14.59 7.65
C VAL A 274 6.46 -14.80 8.56
N HIS A 275 5.34 -15.30 8.01
CA HIS A 275 4.12 -15.54 8.78
C HIS A 275 4.27 -16.65 9.83
N ILE A 276 5.03 -17.72 9.55
CA ILE A 276 5.30 -18.81 10.51
C ILE A 276 6.56 -18.60 11.37
N THR A 277 7.11 -17.38 11.40
CA THR A 277 8.26 -17.03 12.26
C THR A 277 7.78 -16.49 13.62
N PRO A 278 8.40 -16.90 14.75
CA PRO A 278 9.44 -17.92 14.87
C PRO A 278 8.87 -19.34 14.88
N LEU A 279 9.55 -20.26 14.20
CA LEU A 279 9.26 -21.69 14.30
C LEU A 279 9.73 -22.19 15.69
N VAL A 280 8.82 -22.75 16.49
CA VAL A 280 9.11 -23.17 17.87
C VAL A 280 9.45 -24.66 17.92
N ILE A 281 10.66 -24.95 18.41
CA ILE A 281 11.10 -26.30 18.78
C ILE A 281 10.90 -26.46 20.29
N LYS A 282 10.24 -27.53 20.73
CA LYS A 282 10.03 -27.84 22.16
C LYS A 282 10.88 -29.03 22.57
N PHE A 283 11.53 -28.93 23.72
CA PHE A 283 12.21 -30.02 24.41
C PHE A 283 11.26 -30.63 25.45
N CYS A 284 11.00 -31.92 25.35
CA CYS A 284 9.95 -32.61 26.08
C CYS A 284 10.44 -33.85 26.83
N PHE A 285 9.80 -34.16 27.96
CA PHE A 285 9.90 -35.44 28.67
C PHE A 285 8.50 -36.04 28.81
N GLY A 286 8.25 -37.18 28.14
CA GLY A 286 6.88 -37.67 27.98
C GLY A 286 5.99 -36.60 27.33
N SER A 287 4.85 -36.29 27.94
CA SER A 287 3.94 -35.21 27.49
C SER A 287 4.29 -33.82 28.01
N HIS A 288 5.31 -33.68 28.87
CA HIS A 288 5.66 -32.40 29.49
C HIS A 288 6.71 -31.66 28.66
N VAL A 289 6.48 -30.38 28.40
CA VAL A 289 7.49 -29.47 27.85
C VAL A 289 8.37 -28.99 28.99
N LEU A 290 9.68 -28.95 28.77
CA LEU A 290 10.69 -28.49 29.74
C LEU A 290 11.33 -27.16 29.31
N ALA A 291 11.51 -26.99 28.00
CA ALA A 291 12.09 -25.81 27.40
C ALA A 291 11.66 -25.67 25.93
N HIS A 292 11.88 -24.49 25.35
CA HIS A 292 11.67 -24.23 23.93
C HIS A 292 12.80 -23.40 23.31
N ALA A 293 12.99 -23.53 21.99
CA ALA A 293 13.90 -22.73 21.18
C ALA A 293 13.14 -22.10 20.01
N THR A 294 13.46 -20.84 19.70
CA THR A 294 12.81 -20.06 18.63
C THR A 294 13.71 -19.97 17.40
N VAL A 295 13.22 -20.45 16.26
CA VAL A 295 13.94 -20.47 14.98
C VAL A 295 13.40 -19.37 14.05
N PRO A 296 14.22 -18.40 13.61
CA PRO A 296 13.84 -17.38 12.64
C PRO A 296 13.88 -17.97 11.22
N ILE A 297 12.82 -18.71 10.86
CA ILE A 297 12.72 -19.42 9.58
C ILE A 297 12.54 -18.46 8.39
N GLU A 298 12.21 -17.19 8.62
CA GLU A 298 12.17 -16.16 7.58
C GLU A 298 13.56 -15.91 6.94
N GLN A 299 14.64 -16.29 7.62
CA GLN A 299 16.00 -16.22 7.10
C GLN A 299 16.31 -17.31 6.04
N LEU A 300 15.40 -18.26 5.80
CA LEU A 300 15.58 -19.34 4.83
C LEU A 300 15.52 -18.87 3.37
N ILE A 301 14.91 -17.72 3.06
CA ILE A 301 14.91 -17.13 1.70
C ILE A 301 15.45 -15.70 1.78
N PRO A 302 16.68 -15.44 1.30
CA PRO A 302 17.24 -14.08 1.25
C PRO A 302 16.36 -13.13 0.44
N SER A 303 16.26 -11.87 0.88
CA SER A 303 15.35 -10.87 0.30
C SER A 303 15.60 -10.57 -1.19
N ASN A 304 16.80 -10.87 -1.70
CA ASN A 304 17.22 -10.55 -3.06
C ASN A 304 17.01 -11.71 -4.07
N ASP A 305 16.62 -12.91 -3.62
CA ASP A 305 16.46 -14.06 -4.51
C ASP A 305 14.98 -14.39 -4.78
N HIS A 306 14.49 -13.98 -5.95
CA HIS A 306 13.12 -14.21 -6.42
C HIS A 306 12.97 -15.46 -7.28
N ILE A 307 14.08 -16.14 -7.64
CA ILE A 307 14.07 -17.24 -8.61
C ILE A 307 14.54 -18.55 -7.95
N LEU A 308 15.26 -18.50 -6.82
CA LEU A 308 15.75 -19.64 -6.06
C LEU A 308 16.48 -20.65 -6.97
N HIS A 309 17.58 -20.17 -7.57
CA HIS A 309 18.40 -20.94 -8.51
C HIS A 309 19.16 -22.09 -7.84
N ASN A 310 19.53 -21.91 -6.57
CA ASN A 310 20.30 -22.87 -5.78
C ASN A 310 19.47 -23.35 -4.58
N THR A 311 19.80 -24.53 -4.07
CA THR A 311 19.30 -25.03 -2.78
C THR A 311 19.69 -24.06 -1.67
N VAL A 312 18.73 -23.62 -0.84
CA VAL A 312 18.99 -22.77 0.33
C VAL A 312 18.93 -23.61 1.61
N VAL A 313 19.86 -23.36 2.54
CA VAL A 313 20.05 -24.18 3.75
C VAL A 313 20.16 -23.26 4.97
N LEU A 314 19.34 -23.53 5.98
CA LEU A 314 19.42 -22.96 7.32
C LEU A 314 19.90 -24.06 8.28
N ASN A 315 21.22 -24.17 8.47
CA ASN A 315 21.83 -24.99 9.52
C ASN A 315 22.43 -24.07 10.60
N ARG A 316 21.86 -24.08 11.81
CA ARG A 316 22.31 -23.28 12.96
C ARG A 316 21.94 -23.92 14.31
N SER A 317 22.67 -23.52 15.34
CA SER A 317 22.38 -23.76 16.76
C SER A 317 21.44 -22.70 17.34
N PHE A 318 20.47 -23.11 18.17
CA PHE A 318 19.53 -22.24 18.86
C PHE A 318 19.56 -22.49 20.37
N ASP A 319 19.61 -21.42 21.17
CA ASP A 319 19.52 -21.47 22.65
C ASP A 319 18.13 -21.97 23.07
N LEU A 320 18.09 -22.84 24.09
CA LEU A 320 16.86 -23.32 24.73
C LEU A 320 16.53 -22.49 25.98
N ILE A 321 15.24 -22.19 26.18
CA ILE A 321 14.70 -21.36 27.26
C ILE A 321 13.74 -22.21 28.09
N SER A 322 13.97 -22.31 29.40
CA SER A 322 13.11 -23.05 30.35
C SER A 322 11.77 -22.35 30.59
N GLU A 323 10.70 -23.13 30.73
CA GLU A 323 9.32 -22.63 30.84
C GLU A 323 8.95 -22.10 32.25
N GLU A 324 9.67 -22.52 33.30
CA GLU A 324 9.38 -22.13 34.71
C GLU A 324 10.06 -20.82 35.15
N SER A 325 10.83 -20.16 34.28
CA SER A 325 11.81 -19.11 34.66
C SER A 325 11.31 -17.66 34.63
N ASP A 326 10.01 -17.40 34.78
CA ASP A 326 9.43 -16.08 34.44
C ASP A 326 9.27 -15.09 35.62
N GLN A 327 9.57 -15.47 36.88
CA GLN A 327 9.41 -14.56 38.04
C GLN A 327 10.56 -14.50 39.06
N GLN A 328 11.48 -15.47 39.14
CA GLN A 328 12.57 -15.44 40.13
C GLN A 328 13.89 -15.99 39.57
N LEU A 329 14.66 -15.14 38.85
CA LEU A 329 16.14 -15.13 38.75
C LEU A 329 16.59 -14.03 37.75
N LYS A 330 16.36 -12.76 38.10
CA LYS A 330 16.92 -11.59 37.37
C LYS A 330 18.31 -11.16 37.86
N GLU A 331 18.89 -11.92 38.79
CA GLU A 331 20.25 -11.75 39.28
C GLU A 331 21.06 -13.02 38.93
N TYR A 332 22.34 -12.85 38.59
CA TYR A 332 23.27 -13.88 38.05
C TYR A 332 23.09 -14.31 36.58
N GLN A 333 23.08 -13.34 35.65
CA GLN A 333 23.53 -13.63 34.28
C GLN A 333 25.06 -13.80 34.24
N SER A 334 25.52 -15.04 34.09
CA SER A 334 26.93 -15.40 33.92
C SER A 334 27.51 -14.85 32.60
N ARG A 335 28.79 -14.45 32.61
CA ARG A 335 29.46 -13.70 31.53
C ARG A 335 30.04 -14.56 30.39
N HIS A 336 29.54 -15.77 30.16
CA HIS A 336 30.07 -16.67 29.12
C HIS A 336 28.98 -17.22 28.19
N THR A 337 29.16 -16.97 26.88
CA THR A 337 28.19 -17.30 25.80
C THR A 337 28.17 -18.77 25.38
N GLU A 338 29.00 -19.61 25.99
CA GLU A 338 29.22 -21.02 25.61
C GLU A 338 28.53 -22.03 26.55
N ASP A 339 27.89 -21.57 27.63
CA ASP A 339 27.39 -22.43 28.71
C ASP A 339 25.86 -22.55 28.79
N LYS A 340 25.19 -22.36 27.65
CA LYS A 340 23.73 -22.48 27.52
C LYS A 340 23.30 -23.79 26.85
N PRO A 341 22.14 -24.36 27.21
CA PRO A 341 21.54 -25.49 26.50
C PRO A 341 21.16 -25.09 25.07
N ARG A 342 21.42 -25.98 24.10
CA ARG A 342 21.25 -25.69 22.66
C ARG A 342 20.71 -26.87 21.86
N VAL A 343 20.04 -26.57 20.75
CA VAL A 343 19.66 -27.53 19.70
C VAL A 343 20.11 -27.04 18.32
N ASN A 344 20.72 -27.94 17.54
CA ASN A 344 21.09 -27.74 16.15
C ASN A 344 20.02 -28.35 15.24
N ILE A 345 19.59 -27.58 14.25
CA ILE A 345 18.66 -28.04 13.22
C ILE A 345 19.14 -27.64 11.84
N ASN A 346 18.66 -28.38 10.84
CA ASN A 346 18.94 -28.16 9.43
C ASN A 346 17.62 -28.13 8.66
N ILE A 347 17.37 -27.02 7.97
CA ILE A 347 16.22 -26.82 7.10
C ILE A 347 16.72 -26.49 5.70
N THR A 348 16.33 -27.29 4.71
CA THR A 348 16.81 -27.20 3.33
C THR A 348 15.63 -27.01 2.37
N LEU A 349 15.66 -25.98 1.51
CA LEU A 349 14.65 -25.69 0.49
C LEU A 349 15.24 -25.73 -0.92
N ARG A 350 14.59 -26.43 -1.86
CA ARG A 350 14.96 -26.44 -3.29
C ARG A 350 13.74 -26.57 -4.21
N ARG A 351 13.90 -26.20 -5.49
CA ARG A 351 12.91 -26.46 -6.55
C ARG A 351 12.84 -27.94 -6.94
N TYR A 352 11.70 -28.36 -7.49
CA TYR A 352 11.42 -29.71 -7.98
C TYR A 352 10.88 -29.65 -9.43
N PRO A 353 11.28 -30.57 -10.34
CA PRO A 353 12.30 -31.60 -10.17
C PRO A 353 13.72 -31.02 -10.26
N ASP A 354 14.62 -31.56 -9.47
CA ASP A 354 16.02 -31.13 -9.40
C ASP A 354 16.81 -31.62 -10.64
N LYS A 355 17.06 -30.71 -11.60
CA LYS A 355 17.79 -31.02 -12.83
C LYS A 355 19.23 -31.48 -12.56
N ASN A 356 19.82 -31.10 -11.43
CA ASN A 356 21.20 -31.45 -11.09
C ASN A 356 21.34 -32.89 -10.56
N VAL A 357 20.24 -33.53 -10.14
CA VAL A 357 20.24 -34.92 -9.65
C VAL A 357 20.20 -35.95 -10.79
N ILE A 358 19.71 -35.57 -11.97
CA ILE A 358 19.57 -36.50 -13.12
C ILE A 358 20.94 -36.89 -13.71
N GLN A 359 21.99 -36.08 -13.53
CA GLN A 359 23.36 -36.43 -13.94
C GLN A 359 24.16 -37.25 -12.91
N GLN A 360 23.66 -37.46 -11.68
CA GLN A 360 24.41 -38.17 -10.62
C GLN A 360 23.78 -39.49 -10.16
N ARG A 361 22.62 -39.91 -10.70
CA ARG A 361 21.99 -41.22 -10.41
C ARG A 361 22.17 -42.30 -11.48
N SER A 362 22.92 -42.04 -12.55
CA SER A 362 23.19 -43.00 -13.63
C SER A 362 24.60 -43.60 -13.59
N THR A 363 25.09 -43.98 -12.40
CA THR A 363 26.23 -44.88 -12.22
C THR A 363 25.96 -45.81 -11.03
N MET A 364 26.25 -47.10 -11.20
CA MET A 364 26.15 -48.21 -10.21
C MET A 364 24.85 -49.02 -10.14
N THR A 365 24.47 -49.66 -11.25
CA THR A 365 24.41 -51.14 -11.27
C THR A 365 25.07 -51.64 -12.55
N ASN A 366 25.69 -52.83 -12.49
CA ASN A 366 26.72 -53.25 -13.43
C ASN A 366 26.26 -54.39 -14.38
N ASN A 367 27.00 -54.51 -15.48
CA ASN A 367 27.16 -55.65 -16.38
C ASN A 367 26.20 -55.95 -17.54
N ASN A 368 26.89 -56.33 -18.63
CA ASN A 368 26.52 -57.24 -19.71
C ASN A 368 25.88 -56.69 -21.01
N ASN A 369 26.82 -56.38 -21.90
CA ASN A 369 26.98 -57.03 -23.21
C ASN A 369 26.25 -56.49 -24.44
N ASN A 370 27.02 -56.59 -25.53
CA ASN A 370 26.60 -56.74 -26.92
C ASN A 370 26.14 -55.50 -27.70
N SER A 371 27.15 -54.91 -28.34
CA SER A 371 27.31 -54.99 -29.80
C SER A 371 26.39 -54.16 -30.71
N ARG A 372 27.10 -53.47 -31.62
CA ARG A 372 26.77 -53.25 -33.04
C ARG A 372 25.73 -52.18 -33.38
N ARG A 373 26.24 -51.22 -34.18
CA ARG A 373 25.68 -50.76 -35.47
C ARG A 373 24.43 -49.86 -35.39
N LEU A 374 24.25 -48.89 -36.29
CA LEU A 374 25.18 -48.25 -37.23
C LEU A 374 24.63 -46.84 -37.55
N CYS A 375 25.54 -45.98 -37.97
CA CYS A 375 25.35 -44.67 -38.61
C CYS A 375 24.16 -44.59 -39.60
N ASN A 376 23.61 -43.38 -39.75
CA ASN A 376 23.42 -42.65 -41.04
C ASN A 376 22.48 -41.44 -40.81
N MET A 377 22.55 -40.32 -41.54
CA MET A 377 23.61 -39.73 -42.36
C MET A 377 23.33 -38.21 -42.47
N THR A 378 24.33 -37.42 -42.84
CA THR A 378 24.22 -35.98 -43.12
C THR A 378 23.70 -35.68 -44.52
N ASP A 379 23.12 -34.50 -44.72
CA ASP A 379 23.29 -33.73 -45.96
C ASP A 379 23.94 -32.37 -45.58
N SER A 380 25.12 -32.01 -46.10
CA SER A 380 25.41 -31.51 -47.47
C SER A 380 24.92 -30.06 -47.66
N LEU A 381 25.68 -29.08 -48.16
CA LEU A 381 27.03 -28.98 -48.75
C LEU A 381 27.76 -27.74 -48.12
N ASN A 382 29.00 -27.29 -48.39
CA ASN A 382 30.15 -27.65 -49.24
C ASN A 382 31.41 -26.85 -48.71
N HIS A 383 32.68 -26.96 -49.15
CA HIS A 383 33.40 -27.85 -50.09
C HIS A 383 34.91 -27.92 -49.72
N ILE A 384 35.47 -29.14 -49.68
CA ILE A 384 36.85 -29.55 -50.06
C ILE A 384 38.12 -29.08 -49.27
N PRO A 385 39.17 -29.95 -49.16
CA PRO A 385 40.02 -30.01 -47.95
C PRO A 385 41.53 -30.28 -48.24
N SER A 386 42.17 -31.08 -47.35
CA SER A 386 43.36 -31.95 -47.55
C SER A 386 44.73 -31.37 -47.14
N LEU A 387 45.69 -32.13 -46.54
CA LEU A 387 45.83 -33.58 -46.28
C LEU A 387 46.41 -33.90 -44.87
N ASN A 388 46.20 -35.16 -44.42
CA ASN A 388 46.88 -35.88 -43.32
C ASN A 388 48.34 -36.30 -43.73
N PRO A 389 49.10 -37.20 -43.03
CA PRO A 389 48.97 -37.79 -41.67
C PRO A 389 50.26 -37.77 -40.78
N ASP A 390 50.09 -37.94 -39.45
CA ASP A 390 50.62 -38.99 -38.52
C ASP A 390 51.94 -39.80 -38.81
N PRO A 391 52.52 -40.59 -37.85
CA PRO A 391 52.13 -40.86 -36.44
C PRO A 391 53.28 -40.98 -35.37
N TYR A 392 52.86 -41.32 -34.13
CA TYR A 392 53.49 -42.18 -33.10
C TYR A 392 54.20 -41.61 -31.84
N ALA A 393 53.79 -42.21 -30.70
CA ALA A 393 54.53 -42.45 -29.44
C ALA A 393 54.77 -41.27 -28.46
N ASP A 394 54.70 -41.42 -27.12
CA ASP A 394 54.27 -42.57 -26.30
C ASP A 394 54.06 -42.22 -24.78
N VAL A 395 53.52 -43.18 -24.02
CA VAL A 395 53.59 -43.37 -22.54
C VAL A 395 52.91 -42.35 -21.57
N ASN A 396 51.70 -42.75 -21.16
CA ASN A 396 51.17 -42.91 -19.78
C ASN A 396 51.71 -42.08 -18.60
N THR A 397 50.76 -41.41 -17.93
CA THR A 397 50.85 -40.95 -16.54
C THR A 397 50.47 -42.06 -15.55
N MET A 398 51.21 -42.20 -14.45
CA MET A 398 50.75 -42.93 -13.25
C MET A 398 51.44 -42.37 -12.00
N SER A 399 50.66 -41.96 -11.01
CA SER A 399 51.10 -41.71 -9.64
C SER A 399 49.88 -41.74 -8.74
N SER A 400 49.74 -42.83 -7.98
CA SER A 400 48.72 -43.02 -6.98
C SER A 400 49.31 -42.95 -5.57
N ASN A 401 48.53 -42.35 -4.67
CA ASN A 401 48.38 -42.72 -3.25
C ASN A 401 49.50 -42.48 -2.21
N VAL A 402 49.12 -41.76 -1.13
CA VAL A 402 49.08 -42.20 0.30
C VAL A 402 50.44 -42.66 0.91
N ASN A 403 50.99 -42.12 2.01
CA ASN A 403 50.41 -42.13 3.38
C ASN A 403 51.31 -41.50 4.48
N GLU A 404 50.71 -41.36 5.69
CA GLU A 404 51.25 -41.58 7.07
C GLU A 404 52.38 -40.77 7.77
N ASN A 405 52.01 -40.36 9.00
CA ASN A 405 52.71 -40.40 10.30
C ASN A 405 54.09 -39.75 10.53
N TYR A 406 54.18 -39.07 11.69
CA TYR A 406 55.39 -39.10 12.54
C TYR A 406 55.04 -39.11 14.03
N ASP A 407 55.84 -39.83 14.80
CA ASP A 407 55.72 -40.00 16.25
C ASP A 407 56.54 -38.96 17.04
N GLN A 408 56.31 -38.92 18.37
CA GLN A 408 56.99 -38.05 19.34
C GLN A 408 58.53 -38.10 19.31
N PHE A 409 59.20 -36.97 19.63
CA PHE A 409 60.02 -36.82 20.86
C PHE A 409 60.49 -35.36 21.09
N VAL A 410 61.02 -35.08 22.29
CA VAL A 410 61.20 -33.73 22.88
C VAL A 410 62.66 -33.25 22.83
N THR A 411 62.92 -31.97 22.48
CA THR A 411 64.02 -31.19 23.09
C THR A 411 63.87 -29.65 22.97
N SER A 412 64.34 -28.99 24.03
CA SER A 412 64.46 -27.57 24.39
C SER A 412 64.89 -26.49 23.36
N LEU A 413 64.35 -25.26 23.56
CA LEU A 413 64.94 -23.88 23.56
C LEU A 413 66.19 -23.51 22.71
N PRO A 414 66.45 -22.20 22.39
CA PRO A 414 65.54 -21.05 22.22
C PRO A 414 65.94 -20.06 21.06
N GLU A 415 65.20 -18.95 20.93
CA GLU A 415 65.58 -17.62 20.36
C GLU A 415 66.24 -17.48 18.96
N GLY A 416 65.65 -16.64 18.09
CA GLY A 416 66.35 -16.11 16.90
C GLY A 416 65.46 -15.35 15.91
N LYS A 417 65.79 -14.08 15.60
CA LYS A 417 64.98 -13.18 14.76
C LYS A 417 65.13 -13.42 13.23
N THR A 418 64.18 -12.85 12.49
CA THR A 418 64.21 -12.42 11.06
C THR A 418 63.91 -13.45 9.95
N LEU A 419 63.00 -13.10 9.04
CA LEU A 419 63.24 -12.81 7.61
C LEU A 419 61.96 -12.16 7.02
N LYS A 420 62.02 -10.99 6.38
CA LYS A 420 62.06 -10.79 4.92
C LYS A 420 61.00 -11.58 4.12
N GLN A 421 59.93 -10.90 3.71
CA GLN A 421 59.05 -11.36 2.63
C GLN A 421 59.44 -10.70 1.30
N SER A 422 59.46 -11.48 0.22
CA SER A 422 59.45 -10.94 -1.14
C SER A 422 58.93 -11.96 -2.17
N SER A 423 57.70 -11.75 -2.67
CA SER A 423 57.19 -12.13 -4.02
C SER A 423 57.20 -13.63 -4.41
N ARG A 424 56.21 -14.23 -5.10
CA ARG A 424 55.38 -13.84 -6.26
C ARG A 424 54.16 -14.79 -6.33
N THR A 425 53.10 -14.63 -7.14
CA THR A 425 52.38 -13.53 -7.82
C THR A 425 51.18 -14.20 -8.51
N LEU A 426 49.96 -13.66 -8.39
CA LEU A 426 48.86 -13.87 -9.36
C LEU A 426 48.11 -12.55 -9.56
N GLU A 427 47.49 -12.43 -10.72
CA GLU A 427 47.13 -11.23 -11.50
C GLU A 427 46.04 -10.32 -10.88
N ARG A 428 45.78 -9.06 -11.25
CA ARG A 428 46.53 -7.88 -11.78
C ARG A 428 45.46 -6.85 -12.22
N ASP A 429 45.00 -5.99 -11.31
CA ASP A 429 44.21 -4.79 -11.66
C ASP A 429 45.12 -3.59 -11.95
N ASP A 430 44.72 -2.75 -12.92
CA ASP A 430 45.52 -1.60 -13.41
C ASP A 430 45.48 -0.40 -12.44
N PHE A 431 46.30 -0.43 -11.39
CA PHE A 431 46.58 0.73 -10.55
C PHE A 431 47.66 1.63 -11.18
N LEU A 432 47.27 2.82 -11.62
CA LEU A 432 48.21 3.87 -12.07
C LEU A 432 48.91 4.54 -10.88
N CYS A 433 50.23 4.48 -10.86
CA CYS A 433 51.05 5.03 -9.78
C CYS A 433 51.03 6.58 -9.76
N PRO A 434 50.81 7.26 -8.62
CA PRO A 434 50.63 8.72 -8.56
C PRO A 434 51.77 9.54 -9.18
N SER A 435 53.00 9.02 -9.12
CA SER A 435 54.20 9.69 -9.62
C SER A 435 54.30 9.81 -11.15
N LYS A 436 53.46 9.11 -11.93
CA LYS A 436 53.48 9.20 -13.40
C LYS A 436 52.51 10.23 -14.00
N LEU A 437 51.54 10.72 -13.22
CA LEU A 437 50.52 11.66 -13.73
C LEU A 437 50.90 13.14 -13.54
N LEU A 438 51.98 13.45 -12.80
CA LEU A 438 52.47 14.82 -12.64
C LEU A 438 52.96 15.44 -13.97
N ASN A 439 53.39 14.61 -14.93
CA ASN A 439 53.80 15.05 -16.28
C ASN A 439 52.62 15.41 -17.21
N VAL A 440 51.36 15.20 -16.81
CA VAL A 440 50.19 15.55 -17.65
C VAL A 440 49.79 17.03 -17.47
N TYR A 441 50.20 17.67 -16.38
CA TYR A 441 49.77 19.03 -16.01
C TYR A 441 50.87 20.10 -16.18
N GLN A 442 52.05 19.73 -16.70
CA GLN A 442 53.15 20.67 -16.94
C GLN A 442 53.08 21.27 -18.35
N SER A 443 52.63 22.52 -18.45
CA SER A 443 52.95 23.38 -19.61
C SER A 443 54.42 23.77 -19.55
N MET A 444 55.15 23.64 -20.66
CA MET A 444 56.57 24.06 -20.75
C MET A 444 56.76 25.58 -20.73
N ASP A 445 55.69 26.36 -20.96
CA ASP A 445 55.73 27.82 -21.13
C ASP A 445 55.18 28.62 -19.93
N GLY A 446 54.87 27.97 -18.81
CA GLY A 446 54.38 28.65 -17.59
C GLY A 446 52.98 29.28 -17.68
N THR A 447 52.27 29.07 -18.79
CA THR A 447 50.86 29.45 -18.96
C THR A 447 49.96 28.46 -18.20
N PRO A 448 48.99 28.93 -17.40
CA PRO A 448 48.08 28.03 -16.67
C PRO A 448 47.24 27.22 -17.67
N ASN A 449 47.32 25.88 -17.59
CA ASN A 449 46.48 25.01 -18.40
C ASN A 449 45.09 24.90 -17.74
N TRP A 450 44.06 25.39 -18.41
CA TRP A 450 42.68 25.35 -17.92
C TRP A 450 42.07 23.99 -18.25
N HIS A 451 41.45 23.35 -17.27
CA HIS A 451 40.75 22.08 -17.41
C HIS A 451 39.27 22.27 -17.08
N ARG A 452 38.39 21.47 -17.71
CA ARG A 452 36.97 21.40 -17.33
C ARG A 452 36.80 20.34 -16.24
N TYR A 453 36.23 20.75 -15.12
CA TYR A 453 35.97 19.91 -13.94
C TYR A 453 34.47 19.76 -13.67
N CYS A 454 34.07 18.60 -13.15
CA CYS A 454 32.85 18.46 -12.38
C CYS A 454 33.22 18.09 -10.94
N TYR A 455 32.80 18.90 -9.97
CA TYR A 455 32.97 18.63 -8.55
C TYR A 455 31.60 18.27 -7.94
N THR A 456 31.48 17.04 -7.45
CA THR A 456 30.26 16.51 -6.85
C THR A 456 30.41 16.40 -5.34
N ILE A 457 29.42 16.92 -4.62
CA ILE A 457 29.30 16.91 -3.17
C ILE A 457 28.03 16.18 -2.80
N GLU A 458 28.14 15.14 -1.95
CA GLU A 458 27.01 14.36 -1.48
C GLU A 458 27.01 14.33 0.05
N LEU A 459 26.04 15.02 0.66
CA LEU A 459 25.75 14.92 2.09
C LEU A 459 24.89 13.66 2.31
N ARG A 460 25.48 12.57 2.80
CA ARG A 460 24.79 11.27 2.84
C ARG A 460 23.91 11.08 4.07
N SER A 461 24.47 11.30 5.25
CA SER A 461 23.79 10.95 6.50
C SER A 461 24.35 11.74 7.68
N VAL A 462 23.55 11.85 8.75
CA VAL A 462 23.99 12.30 10.07
C VAL A 462 23.88 11.16 11.07
N LYS A 463 24.86 11.04 11.97
CA LYS A 463 24.93 10.00 13.01
C LYS A 463 25.39 10.58 14.34
N ASN A 464 25.25 9.80 15.41
CA ASN A 464 25.72 10.15 16.76
C ASN A 464 25.16 11.48 17.31
N ILE A 465 23.96 11.88 16.90
CA ILE A 465 23.33 13.15 17.29
C ILE A 465 22.95 13.13 18.78
N GLN A 466 23.38 14.14 19.54
CA GLN A 466 23.29 14.21 21.00
C GLN A 466 22.99 15.63 21.51
N GLY A 467 22.27 15.73 22.63
CA GLY A 467 22.08 16.98 23.38
C GLY A 467 20.74 17.70 23.18
N PHE A 468 19.73 17.05 22.60
CA PHE A 468 18.41 17.61 22.33
C PHE A 468 17.32 16.77 23.01
N ASP A 469 16.37 17.41 23.69
CA ASP A 469 15.32 16.77 24.49
C ASP A 469 14.01 16.50 23.73
N HIS A 470 13.94 16.92 22.47
CA HIS A 470 12.86 16.64 21.52
C HIS A 470 13.39 15.94 20.27
N GLU A 471 12.48 15.39 19.47
CA GLU A 471 12.81 14.83 18.16
C GLU A 471 13.09 15.95 17.15
N LEU A 472 14.29 15.98 16.59
CA LEU A 472 14.72 17.01 15.64
C LEU A 472 14.17 16.73 14.25
N GLN A 473 13.66 17.76 13.58
CA GLN A 473 13.35 17.74 12.16
C GLN A 473 14.47 18.45 11.41
N LEU A 474 15.56 17.71 11.18
CA LEU A 474 16.86 18.25 10.78
C LEU A 474 16.99 18.37 9.27
N TYR A 475 17.50 19.50 8.78
CA TYR A 475 18.02 19.63 7.43
C TYR A 475 19.38 20.34 7.42
N ALA A 476 20.20 20.03 6.43
CA ALA A 476 21.50 20.65 6.19
C ALA A 476 21.41 21.66 5.04
N ARG A 477 22.23 22.72 5.11
CA ARG A 477 22.34 23.80 4.13
C ARG A 477 23.79 24.17 3.91
N TYR A 478 24.19 24.44 2.67
CA TYR A 478 25.47 25.08 2.38
C TYR A 478 25.39 26.05 1.20
N VAL A 479 26.37 26.95 1.12
CA VAL A 479 26.58 27.88 -0.02
C VAL A 479 28.05 27.83 -0.37
N TYR A 480 28.41 27.66 -1.64
CA TYR A 480 29.81 27.62 -2.07
C TYR A 480 30.05 28.44 -3.36
N PRO A 481 30.17 29.77 -3.26
CA PRO A 481 30.24 30.66 -4.43
C PRO A 481 31.45 30.45 -5.34
N LEU A 482 32.49 29.76 -4.85
CA LEU A 482 33.70 29.44 -5.61
C LEU A 482 33.45 28.53 -6.82
N PHE A 483 32.31 27.83 -6.87
CA PHE A 483 31.86 27.07 -8.04
C PHE A 483 30.86 27.83 -8.93
N GLY A 484 30.81 29.16 -8.83
CA GLY A 484 30.04 30.02 -9.74
C GLY A 484 28.56 30.22 -9.40
N SER A 485 28.03 29.53 -8.37
CA SER A 485 26.66 29.71 -7.89
C SER A 485 26.64 30.18 -6.43
N GLY A 486 25.97 31.31 -6.18
CA GLY A 486 25.67 31.80 -4.82
C GLY A 486 24.37 31.24 -4.21
N ALA A 487 23.70 30.31 -4.89
CA ALA A 487 22.45 29.73 -4.40
C ALA A 487 22.72 28.70 -3.27
N PRO A 488 21.90 28.67 -2.20
CA PRO A 488 22.00 27.67 -1.16
C PRO A 488 21.51 26.30 -1.63
N VAL A 489 22.30 25.26 -1.39
CA VAL A 489 21.89 23.86 -1.51
C VAL A 489 21.32 23.42 -0.15
N MET A 490 20.17 22.72 -0.14
CA MET A 490 19.48 22.30 1.09
C MET A 490 18.97 20.86 0.99
N THR A 491 19.10 20.09 2.07
CA THR A 491 18.63 18.70 2.16
C THR A 491 17.16 18.63 2.61
N LEU A 492 16.26 19.22 1.82
CA LEU A 492 14.82 19.25 2.12
C LEU A 492 14.11 18.09 1.41
N PRO A 493 13.10 17.43 2.02
CA PRO A 493 12.45 17.79 3.29
C PRO A 493 13.32 17.47 4.53
N PRO A 494 13.11 18.17 5.66
CA PRO A 494 13.78 17.83 6.92
C PRO A 494 13.45 16.40 7.36
N VAL A 495 14.40 15.75 8.03
CA VAL A 495 14.28 14.37 8.50
C VAL A 495 14.22 14.29 10.02
N ALA A 496 13.37 13.39 10.52
CA ALA A 496 13.31 13.04 11.93
C ALA A 496 14.62 12.36 12.36
N VAL A 497 15.30 12.90 13.37
CA VAL A 497 16.56 12.35 13.89
C VAL A 497 16.41 11.83 15.31
N THR A 498 16.55 10.52 15.46
CA THR A 498 16.54 9.80 16.73
C THR A 498 17.94 9.71 17.36
N ARG A 499 18.01 9.67 18.70
CA ARG A 499 19.29 9.62 19.44
C ARG A 499 20.06 8.33 19.10
N HIS A 500 21.34 8.46 18.74
CA HIS A 500 22.27 7.35 18.40
C HIS A 500 21.97 6.55 17.12
N GLN A 501 21.07 7.02 16.25
CA GLN A 501 20.85 6.41 14.94
C GLN A 501 21.62 7.17 13.84
N GLU A 502 21.92 6.48 12.73
CA GLU A 502 22.35 7.11 11.48
C GLU A 502 21.13 7.33 10.57
N VAL A 503 20.93 8.57 10.13
CA VAL A 503 19.76 9.00 9.35
C VAL A 503 20.25 9.63 8.04
N ILE A 504 19.68 9.17 6.91
CA ILE A 504 20.04 9.62 5.56
C ILE A 504 19.45 11.01 5.30
N LEU A 505 20.24 11.91 4.71
CA LEU A 505 19.80 13.25 4.30
C LEU A 505 19.25 13.19 2.86
N PRO A 506 17.99 13.55 2.61
CA PRO A 506 17.41 13.57 1.27
C PRO A 506 17.95 14.78 0.49
N HIS A 507 18.12 14.65 -0.83
CA HIS A 507 18.63 15.72 -1.70
C HIS A 507 20.01 16.29 -1.29
N GLY A 508 20.85 15.50 -0.63
CA GLY A 508 22.23 15.87 -0.27
C GLY A 508 23.23 15.93 -1.43
N PHE A 509 22.85 15.47 -2.62
CA PHE A 509 23.68 15.44 -3.83
C PHE A 509 23.62 16.77 -4.61
N CYS A 510 24.77 17.34 -4.94
CA CYS A 510 24.90 18.43 -5.91
C CYS A 510 26.20 18.30 -6.70
N ALA A 511 26.16 18.63 -7.99
CA ALA A 511 27.31 18.59 -8.89
C ALA A 511 27.56 19.98 -9.49
N PHE A 512 28.82 20.38 -9.59
CA PHE A 512 29.26 21.71 -10.04
C PHE A 512 30.23 21.58 -11.21
N GLU A 513 29.82 22.02 -12.41
CA GLU A 513 30.69 22.11 -13.58
C GLU A 513 31.35 23.50 -13.68
N PHE A 514 32.67 23.54 -13.83
CA PHE A 514 33.43 24.78 -14.02
C PHE A 514 34.75 24.52 -14.77
N ALA A 515 35.43 25.58 -15.19
CA ALA A 515 36.78 25.52 -15.75
C ALA A 515 37.76 26.26 -14.82
N ALA A 516 38.91 25.65 -14.54
CA ALA A 516 39.95 26.20 -13.68
C ALA A 516 41.33 25.61 -14.03
N SER A 517 42.41 26.23 -13.56
CA SER A 517 43.72 25.56 -13.51
C SER A 517 43.81 24.63 -12.30
N LEU A 518 44.57 23.54 -12.39
CA LEU A 518 44.72 22.58 -11.29
C LEU A 518 45.34 23.21 -10.03
N GLU A 519 46.31 24.12 -10.21
CA GLU A 519 46.97 24.83 -9.11
C GLU A 519 46.00 25.78 -8.41
N GLU A 520 45.25 26.59 -9.17
CA GLU A 520 44.22 27.46 -8.59
C GLU A 520 43.16 26.64 -7.87
N LEU A 521 42.60 25.59 -8.51
CA LEU A 521 41.58 24.74 -7.90
C LEU A 521 42.07 24.16 -6.57
N LYS A 522 43.27 23.58 -6.53
CA LYS A 522 43.82 22.98 -5.32
C LYS A 522 44.02 24.02 -4.21
N THR A 523 44.52 25.21 -4.53
CA THR A 523 44.69 26.30 -3.56
C THR A 523 43.34 26.79 -3.03
N ARG A 524 42.35 27.06 -3.91
CA ARG A 524 41.02 27.53 -3.51
C ARG A 524 40.29 26.56 -2.57
N LEU A 525 40.35 25.26 -2.84
CA LEU A 525 39.73 24.21 -2.02
C LEU A 525 40.46 23.95 -0.70
N ASN A 526 41.75 24.30 -0.62
CA ASN A 526 42.53 24.24 0.62
C ASN A 526 42.19 25.43 1.54
N ASP A 527 42.15 26.63 0.97
CA ASP A 527 42.00 27.87 1.74
C ASP A 527 40.54 28.11 2.20
N ASN A 528 39.57 27.44 1.57
CA ASN A 528 38.13 27.63 1.82
C ASN A 528 37.41 26.27 1.99
N PRO A 529 37.42 25.67 3.19
CA PRO A 529 36.62 24.47 3.47
C PRO A 529 35.12 24.78 3.36
N LEU A 530 34.33 23.78 2.96
CA LEU A 530 32.89 23.93 2.83
C LEU A 530 32.22 23.96 4.21
N LYS A 531 31.59 25.07 4.57
CA LYS A 531 30.72 25.17 5.74
C LYS A 531 29.33 24.62 5.43
N VAL A 532 28.95 23.54 6.12
CA VAL A 532 27.60 22.97 6.11
C VAL A 532 26.92 23.34 7.42
N GLU A 533 25.76 24.00 7.34
CA GLU A 533 24.95 24.47 8.47
C GLU A 533 23.73 23.56 8.67
N PHE A 534 23.33 23.32 9.92
CA PHE A 534 22.22 22.43 10.27
C PHE A 534 21.11 23.20 10.98
N PHE A 535 19.86 22.88 10.63
CA PHE A 535 18.66 23.56 11.14
C PHE A 535 17.60 22.56 11.59
N ASP A 536 16.91 22.86 12.69
CA ASP A 536 15.73 22.15 13.19
C ASP A 536 14.45 22.87 12.76
N ARG A 537 13.48 22.11 12.27
CA ARG A 537 12.17 22.57 11.80
C ARG A 537 10.99 21.95 12.56
N SER A 538 11.24 21.45 13.78
CA SER A 538 10.27 20.76 14.65
C SER A 538 8.98 21.53 14.94
N GLN A 539 8.99 22.87 14.86
CA GLN A 539 7.81 23.73 15.13
C GLN A 539 6.91 24.02 13.92
N GLY A 540 7.13 23.34 12.78
CA GLY A 540 6.26 23.38 11.61
C GLY A 540 6.50 24.56 10.65
N THR A 541 5.82 24.55 9.51
CA THR A 541 6.14 25.35 8.31
C THR A 541 5.97 26.88 8.43
N LEU A 542 5.43 27.36 9.55
CA LEU A 542 5.20 28.78 9.86
C LEU A 542 6.15 29.32 10.95
N ALA A 543 6.96 28.46 11.58
CA ALA A 543 7.97 28.86 12.55
C ALA A 543 9.31 29.18 11.89
N THR A 544 10.15 29.96 12.57
CA THR A 544 11.53 30.24 12.13
C THR A 544 12.44 29.06 12.42
N ASP A 545 13.10 28.54 11.39
CA ASP A 545 14.06 27.44 11.49
C ASP A 545 15.15 27.72 12.55
N SER A 546 15.39 26.78 13.47
CA SER A 546 16.34 26.94 14.58
C SER A 546 17.72 26.42 14.19
N PHE A 547 18.77 27.23 14.32
CA PHE A 547 20.14 26.80 14.03
C PHE A 547 20.64 25.79 15.08
N ILE A 548 21.18 24.65 14.61
CA ILE A 548 21.71 23.57 15.46
C ILE A 548 23.22 23.67 15.61
N GLY A 549 23.93 23.94 14.51
CA GLY A 549 25.39 23.87 14.44
C GLY A 549 25.91 23.78 13.01
N TYR A 550 27.21 23.54 12.84
CA TYR A 550 27.85 23.44 11.53
C TYR A 550 29.00 22.43 11.49
N SER A 551 29.35 21.99 10.27
CA SER A 551 30.55 21.19 9.96
C SER A 551 31.40 21.89 8.91
N LEU A 552 32.71 21.59 8.89
CA LEU A 552 33.67 22.13 7.93
C LEU A 552 34.29 20.98 7.12
N ILE A 553 33.87 20.80 5.87
CA ILE A 553 34.39 19.75 4.99
C ILE A 553 35.64 20.26 4.23
N PRO A 554 36.82 19.64 4.38
CA PRO A 554 38.02 19.99 3.62
C PRO A 554 37.93 19.44 2.19
N LEU A 555 37.42 20.26 1.25
CA LEU A 555 37.22 19.86 -0.15
C LEU A 555 38.52 19.47 -0.90
N VAL A 556 39.69 19.92 -0.42
CA VAL A 556 41.00 19.52 -0.97
C VAL A 556 41.31 18.02 -0.79
N SER A 557 40.69 17.36 0.18
CA SER A 557 40.92 15.93 0.50
C SER A 557 40.68 14.98 -0.68
N VAL A 558 39.83 15.36 -1.65
CA VAL A 558 39.60 14.57 -2.88
C VAL A 558 40.89 14.33 -3.70
N PHE A 559 41.91 15.18 -3.55
CA PHE A 559 43.22 15.00 -4.20
C PHE A 559 44.12 13.94 -3.55
N GLU A 560 43.81 13.51 -2.32
CA GLU A 560 44.53 12.45 -1.59
C GLU A 560 44.13 11.06 -2.10
N SER A 561 42.93 10.94 -2.67
CA SER A 561 42.44 9.71 -3.29
C SER A 561 43.14 9.38 -4.62
N SER A 562 43.28 8.09 -4.91
CA SER A 562 43.82 7.58 -6.16
C SER A 562 42.96 7.99 -7.37
N ILE A 563 43.62 8.11 -8.52
CA ILE A 563 42.98 8.47 -9.79
C ILE A 563 42.53 7.21 -10.51
N VAL A 564 41.26 7.15 -10.90
CA VAL A 564 40.65 6.06 -11.67
C VAL A 564 40.09 6.64 -12.98
N LYS A 565 40.18 5.91 -14.10
CA LYS A 565 39.48 6.33 -15.33
C LYS A 565 37.99 6.01 -15.23
N ALA A 566 37.12 6.93 -15.66
CA ALA A 566 35.68 6.75 -15.59
C ALA A 566 35.19 5.48 -16.31
N THR A 567 35.77 5.18 -17.48
CA THR A 567 35.58 3.93 -18.24
C THR A 567 36.91 3.54 -18.91
N LYS A 568 36.99 2.31 -19.47
CA LYS A 568 38.19 1.85 -20.20
C LYS A 568 38.49 2.68 -21.46
N GLU A 569 37.50 3.39 -21.99
CA GLU A 569 37.57 4.13 -23.26
C GLU A 569 37.52 5.67 -23.08
N SER A 570 37.18 6.17 -21.89
CA SER A 570 37.11 7.62 -21.61
C SER A 570 38.47 8.23 -21.23
N SER A 571 38.66 9.50 -21.62
CA SER A 571 39.75 10.36 -21.14
C SER A 571 39.48 10.97 -19.75
N THR A 572 38.24 10.88 -19.23
CA THR A 572 37.85 11.45 -17.94
C THR A 572 38.57 10.76 -16.77
N LEU A 573 39.27 11.54 -15.96
CA LEU A 573 39.92 11.10 -14.73
C LEU A 573 39.00 11.39 -13.53
N VAL A 574 38.78 10.41 -12.68
CA VAL A 574 37.89 10.51 -11.52
C VAL A 574 38.66 10.24 -10.23
N ARG A 575 38.38 11.05 -9.21
CA ARG A 575 38.80 10.85 -7.82
C ARG A 575 37.56 10.83 -6.95
N ARG A 576 37.52 9.98 -5.91
CA ARG A 576 36.41 9.90 -4.95
C ARG A 576 36.92 9.63 -3.55
N ILE A 577 36.43 10.40 -2.57
CA ILE A 577 36.66 10.20 -1.14
C ILE A 577 35.33 10.07 -0.39
N ASN A 578 35.31 9.18 0.61
CA ASN A 578 34.20 8.96 1.52
C ASN A 578 34.72 9.18 2.94
N ASP A 579 34.13 10.10 3.70
CA ASP A 579 34.60 10.43 5.05
C ASP A 579 33.46 10.94 5.94
N SER A 580 33.77 11.24 7.21
CA SER A 580 32.84 11.86 8.16
C SER A 580 33.50 12.93 9.02
N VAL A 581 32.78 14.04 9.23
CA VAL A 581 33.23 15.21 10.01
C VAL A 581 32.28 15.48 11.18
N ASP A 582 32.84 15.97 12.29
CA ASP A 582 32.04 16.36 13.45
C ASP A 582 31.16 17.59 13.17
N MET A 583 29.98 17.62 13.81
CA MET A 583 29.07 18.75 13.84
C MET A 583 29.30 19.54 15.12
N LEU A 584 29.60 20.82 15.01
CA LEU A 584 29.96 21.71 16.11
C LEU A 584 28.82 22.69 16.40
N ALA A 585 28.44 22.79 17.67
CA ALA A 585 27.49 23.78 18.17
C ALA A 585 28.16 24.69 19.21
N GLU A 586 27.73 25.95 19.24
CA GLU A 586 28.23 26.99 20.15
C GLU A 586 27.36 27.03 21.41
N GLN A 587 27.97 26.99 22.61
CA GLN A 587 27.23 27.07 23.87
C GLN A 587 27.07 28.53 24.31
N SER A 588 25.86 28.90 24.74
CA SER A 588 25.50 30.29 25.03
C SER A 588 26.21 30.96 26.23
N ASN A 589 27.00 30.21 27.01
CA ASN A 589 27.66 30.69 28.23
C ASN A 589 29.18 30.43 28.28
N THR A 590 29.75 29.67 27.34
CA THR A 590 31.19 29.42 27.20
C THR A 590 31.52 29.32 25.72
N ASN A 591 32.59 29.97 25.24
CA ASN A 591 33.03 29.89 23.84
C ASN A 591 33.68 28.52 23.49
N GLU A 592 33.19 27.44 24.10
CA GLU A 592 33.61 26.06 23.84
C GLU A 592 32.66 25.42 22.82
N LEU A 593 33.22 24.95 21.71
CA LEU A 593 32.48 24.23 20.67
C LEU A 593 32.19 22.81 21.14
N LYS A 594 30.91 22.45 21.26
CA LYS A 594 30.50 21.09 21.59
C LYS A 594 30.22 20.29 20.32
N VAL A 595 30.74 19.06 20.23
CA VAL A 595 30.33 18.10 19.21
C VAL A 595 28.89 17.65 19.50
N VAL A 596 27.97 17.89 18.57
CA VAL A 596 26.54 17.54 18.66
C VAL A 596 26.13 16.38 17.76
N GLY A 597 27.02 15.93 16.87
CA GLY A 597 26.81 14.79 15.97
C GLY A 597 27.93 14.67 14.94
N GLN A 598 27.74 13.82 13.93
CA GLN A 598 28.68 13.61 12.83
C GLN A 598 27.95 13.57 11.48
N LEU A 599 28.50 14.27 10.50
CA LEU A 599 28.06 14.29 9.10
C LEU A 599 28.93 13.33 8.28
N VAL A 600 28.30 12.38 7.57
CA VAL A 600 28.96 11.50 6.60
C VAL A 600 28.76 12.07 5.19
N TYR A 601 29.84 12.18 4.42
CA TYR A 601 29.81 12.80 3.09
C TYR A 601 30.64 12.04 2.04
N SER A 602 30.32 12.28 0.77
CA SER A 602 31.08 11.88 -0.42
C SER A 602 31.58 13.13 -1.14
N LEU A 603 32.81 13.10 -1.64
CA LEU A 603 33.31 14.08 -2.60
C LEU A 603 33.83 13.32 -3.82
N GLN A 604 33.49 13.81 -5.02
CA GLN A 604 33.98 13.26 -6.28
C GLN A 604 34.42 14.39 -7.20
N LEU A 605 35.61 14.27 -7.79
CA LEU A 605 36.15 15.21 -8.75
C LEU A 605 36.42 14.49 -10.07
N GLU A 606 35.81 14.99 -11.14
CA GLU A 606 35.99 14.52 -12.51
C GLU A 606 36.74 15.58 -13.31
N ASP A 607 37.86 15.21 -13.92
CA ASP A 607 38.64 16.03 -14.86
C ASP A 607 38.35 15.55 -16.28
N PHE A 608 37.75 16.41 -17.11
CA PHE A 608 37.43 16.12 -18.51
C PHE A 608 38.56 16.49 -19.48
N GLY A 609 39.68 17.02 -18.97
CA GLY A 609 40.82 17.50 -19.77
C GLY A 609 40.74 18.99 -20.09
N ALA A 610 41.67 19.41 -20.96
CA ALA A 610 41.93 20.81 -21.27
C ALA A 610 40.72 21.54 -21.91
N HIS A 611 40.53 22.79 -21.52
CA HIS A 611 39.45 23.67 -21.95
C HIS A 611 39.97 24.69 -22.97
N THR A 612 39.57 24.54 -24.24
CA THR A 612 39.96 25.45 -25.32
C THR A 612 39.06 26.69 -25.32
N VAL A 613 39.62 27.85 -24.95
CA VAL A 613 38.93 29.15 -25.06
C VAL A 613 39.17 29.73 -26.46
N ASP A 614 38.14 29.74 -27.31
CA ASP A 614 38.17 30.37 -28.64
C ASP A 614 38.40 31.89 -28.53
N SER A 615 39.67 32.28 -28.58
CA SER A 615 40.14 33.63 -28.24
C SER A 615 40.11 34.59 -29.42
N ASN A 616 38.91 34.92 -29.92
CA ASN A 616 38.71 36.00 -30.88
C ASN A 616 38.57 37.38 -30.20
N ALA A 617 39.59 37.77 -29.43
CA ALA A 617 39.74 39.12 -28.90
C ALA A 617 41.19 39.42 -28.46
N SER A 618 42.06 39.80 -29.40
CA SER A 618 43.19 40.68 -29.06
C SER A 618 43.46 41.67 -30.19
N VAL A 619 43.35 42.96 -29.85
CA VAL A 619 43.80 44.08 -30.66
C VAL A 619 44.90 44.76 -29.85
N LEU A 620 46.08 44.88 -30.47
CA LEU A 620 47.15 45.85 -30.24
C LEU A 620 47.16 46.57 -28.87
N ASP A 621 48.24 46.36 -28.11
CA ASP A 621 48.96 47.53 -27.58
C ASP A 621 50.46 47.37 -27.82
N MET A 622 51.05 48.37 -28.48
CA MET A 622 52.48 48.44 -28.80
C MET A 622 52.88 49.90 -28.90
N THR A 623 53.35 50.51 -27.80
CA THR A 623 54.34 51.61 -27.84
C THR A 623 54.89 51.99 -26.46
N LYS A 624 56.12 52.53 -26.49
CA LYS A 624 56.98 53.10 -25.40
C LYS A 624 58.00 52.11 -24.83
N GLY A 625 59.32 52.30 -24.99
CA GLY A 625 60.06 53.31 -25.79
C GLY A 625 61.59 53.19 -25.60
N LEU A 626 62.36 53.92 -26.42
CA LEU A 626 63.70 54.55 -26.19
C LEU A 626 64.63 53.95 -25.10
N VAL A 627 65.96 53.75 -25.26
CA VAL A 627 67.01 54.44 -26.06
C VAL A 627 68.28 53.54 -26.13
N HIS A 628 69.04 53.47 -27.24
CA HIS A 628 70.51 53.79 -27.27
C HIS A 628 71.23 53.55 -28.62
N GLN A 629 71.92 54.61 -29.06
CA GLN A 629 73.19 54.68 -29.82
C GLN A 629 73.42 53.86 -31.11
N ILE A 630 73.47 54.60 -32.23
CA ILE A 630 74.51 54.44 -33.27
C ILE A 630 75.13 55.84 -33.50
N ASN A 631 76.44 55.87 -33.75
CA ASN A 631 77.27 57.08 -33.73
C ASN A 631 76.99 58.09 -34.87
N ASP A 632 77.34 59.35 -34.60
CA ASP A 632 77.62 60.39 -35.60
C ASP A 632 78.68 59.95 -36.62
N GLU A 633 78.58 60.44 -37.87
CA GLU A 633 79.63 61.32 -38.42
C GLU A 633 79.23 62.05 -39.72
N ILE A 634 79.97 63.13 -39.99
CA ILE A 634 80.06 63.96 -41.22
C ILE A 634 79.02 65.08 -41.43
N LYS A 635 79.57 66.30 -41.56
CA LYS A 635 78.89 67.60 -41.75
C LYS A 635 78.89 68.01 -43.22
N SER A 636 77.84 68.69 -43.69
CA SER A 636 77.92 69.94 -44.50
C SER A 636 76.53 70.51 -44.80
N GLU A 637 76.40 71.84 -44.77
CA GLU A 637 75.17 72.56 -45.13
C GLU A 637 75.07 72.87 -46.63
N PRO A 638 73.87 73.24 -47.15
CA PRO A 638 73.46 72.83 -48.49
C PRO A 638 73.66 73.89 -49.58
N SER A 639 73.97 73.45 -50.79
CA SER A 639 73.38 74.10 -51.98
C SER A 639 71.90 73.76 -52.01
N ASP A 640 71.02 74.70 -52.39
CA ASP A 640 69.58 74.50 -52.28
C ASP A 640 69.05 73.44 -53.28
N ILE A 641 69.09 72.18 -52.84
CA ILE A 641 68.58 70.97 -53.50
C ILE A 641 67.12 71.17 -53.94
N ARG A 642 66.39 72.11 -53.32
CA ARG A 642 64.98 72.38 -53.63
C ARG A 642 64.74 73.00 -55.02
N SER A 643 65.81 73.50 -55.64
CA SER A 643 65.78 74.15 -56.96
C SER A 643 66.00 73.18 -58.15
N THR A 644 66.54 71.99 -57.92
CA THR A 644 66.88 71.03 -58.98
C THR A 644 65.63 70.33 -59.55
N ARG A 645 65.64 70.00 -60.85
CA ARG A 645 64.46 69.40 -61.52
C ARG A 645 64.09 68.04 -60.94
N GLU A 646 65.08 67.29 -60.49
CA GLU A 646 64.96 65.99 -59.83
C GLU A 646 64.20 66.11 -58.51
N TYR A 647 64.40 67.20 -57.76
CA TYR A 647 63.67 67.47 -56.51
C TYR A 647 62.21 67.87 -56.77
N GLN A 648 61.96 68.64 -57.83
CA GLN A 648 60.58 68.95 -58.26
C GLN A 648 59.82 67.67 -58.63
N VAL A 649 60.44 66.76 -59.39
CA VAL A 649 59.86 65.45 -59.73
C VAL A 649 59.69 64.57 -58.49
N ALA A 650 60.63 64.62 -57.53
CA ALA A 650 60.51 63.90 -56.26
C ALA A 650 59.31 64.41 -55.44
N ILE A 651 59.09 65.73 -55.37
CA ILE A 651 57.90 66.33 -54.75
C ILE A 651 56.62 65.95 -55.50
N GLU A 652 56.61 65.99 -56.84
CA GLU A 652 55.45 65.57 -57.65
C GLU A 652 55.08 64.10 -57.34
N LEU A 653 56.07 63.21 -57.21
CA LEU A 653 55.90 61.80 -56.84
C LEU A 653 55.52 61.59 -55.36
N GLU A 654 56.02 62.41 -54.44
CA GLU A 654 55.65 62.37 -53.02
C GLU A 654 54.20 62.84 -52.82
N LEU A 655 53.79 63.92 -53.48
CA LEU A 655 52.41 64.39 -53.51
C LEU A 655 51.47 63.36 -54.17
N TRP A 656 51.90 62.70 -55.25
CA TRP A 656 51.12 61.62 -55.86
C TRP A 656 51.00 60.41 -54.94
N ARG A 657 52.10 59.99 -54.28
CA ARG A 657 52.07 58.91 -53.28
C ARG A 657 51.14 59.25 -52.12
N ALA A 658 51.25 60.45 -51.55
CA ALA A 658 50.39 60.91 -50.47
C ALA A 658 48.90 60.97 -50.90
N ALA A 659 48.62 61.38 -52.14
CA ALA A 659 47.26 61.36 -52.69
C ALA A 659 46.72 59.92 -52.88
N GLU A 660 47.55 58.96 -53.29
CA GLU A 660 47.13 57.56 -53.45
C GLU A 660 47.00 56.84 -52.10
N GLU A 661 47.88 57.13 -51.15
CA GLU A 661 47.78 56.68 -49.75
C GLU A 661 46.53 57.27 -49.06
N ALA A 662 46.20 58.53 -49.31
CA ALA A 662 44.95 59.14 -48.85
C ALA A 662 43.71 58.44 -49.46
N LYS A 663 43.74 58.04 -50.75
CA LYS A 663 42.66 57.24 -51.35
C LYS A 663 42.57 55.85 -50.71
N PHE A 664 43.68 55.17 -50.52
CA PHE A 664 43.71 53.82 -49.94
C PHE A 664 43.20 53.82 -48.49
N THR A 665 43.69 54.74 -47.66
CA THR A 665 43.23 54.90 -46.27
C THR A 665 41.76 55.32 -46.18
N ALA A 666 41.27 56.17 -47.10
CA ALA A 666 39.84 56.48 -47.20
C ALA A 666 38.98 55.27 -47.61
N GLN A 667 39.46 54.44 -48.55
CA GLN A 667 38.78 53.20 -48.93
C GLN A 667 38.76 52.17 -47.79
N LEU A 668 39.86 52.05 -47.03
CA LEU A 668 39.93 51.18 -45.86
C LEU A 668 38.93 51.62 -44.79
N LYS A 669 38.97 52.90 -44.39
CA LYS A 669 38.00 53.49 -43.44
C LYS A 669 36.55 53.31 -43.91
N LYS A 670 36.28 53.45 -45.21
CA LYS A 670 34.94 53.20 -45.76
C LYS A 670 34.52 51.73 -45.64
N ARG A 671 35.42 50.77 -45.86
CA ARG A 671 35.13 49.33 -45.63
C ARG A 671 34.88 49.05 -44.15
N GLU A 672 35.73 49.57 -43.25
CA GLU A 672 35.57 49.43 -41.80
C GLU A 672 34.22 50.00 -41.32
N GLN A 673 33.88 51.22 -41.74
CA GLN A 673 32.58 51.85 -41.45
C GLN A 673 31.41 51.03 -41.99
N THR A 674 31.52 50.45 -43.19
CA THR A 674 30.48 49.59 -43.76
C THR A 674 30.30 48.32 -42.93
N LEU A 675 31.38 47.66 -42.53
CA LEU A 675 31.35 46.47 -41.69
C LEU A 675 30.74 46.78 -40.31
N MET A 676 31.19 47.86 -39.67
CA MET A 676 30.65 48.30 -38.37
C MET A 676 29.15 48.65 -38.46
N ALA A 677 28.71 49.29 -39.55
CA ALA A 677 27.29 49.55 -39.78
C ALA A 677 26.48 48.24 -39.92
N THR A 678 26.97 47.25 -40.67
CA THR A 678 26.29 45.94 -40.79
C THR A 678 26.23 45.18 -39.47
N LEU A 679 27.28 45.27 -38.64
CA LEU A 679 27.30 44.66 -37.31
C LEU A 679 26.34 45.36 -36.34
N ALA A 680 26.24 46.70 -36.39
CA ALA A 680 25.28 47.46 -35.60
C ALA A 680 23.83 47.14 -35.99
N GLU A 681 23.52 47.03 -37.29
CA GLU A 681 22.18 46.67 -37.77
C GLU A 681 21.79 45.25 -37.33
N GLU A 682 22.67 44.27 -37.50
CA GLU A 682 22.45 42.88 -37.05
C GLU A 682 22.40 42.74 -35.52
N TRP A 683 23.07 43.63 -34.77
CA TRP A 683 22.93 43.72 -33.31
C TRP A 683 21.56 44.28 -32.92
N HIS A 684 21.14 45.43 -33.47
CA HIS A 684 19.82 46.03 -33.23
C HIS A 684 18.68 45.08 -33.59
N LYS A 685 18.81 44.35 -34.70
CA LYS A 685 17.85 43.34 -35.14
C LYS A 685 17.72 42.17 -34.15
N ARG A 686 18.84 41.63 -33.65
CA ARG A 686 18.82 40.60 -32.60
C ARG A 686 18.29 41.14 -31.28
N ASP A 687 18.58 42.41 -30.94
CA ASP A 687 18.11 43.02 -29.71
C ASP A 687 16.59 43.24 -29.72
N SER A 688 16.05 43.76 -30.83
CA SER A 688 14.61 43.85 -31.05
C SER A 688 13.92 42.48 -31.03
N GLN A 689 14.54 41.44 -31.60
CA GLN A 689 14.04 40.07 -31.50
C GLN A 689 14.00 39.54 -30.05
N ARG A 690 15.06 39.78 -29.25
CA ARG A 690 15.08 39.48 -27.82
C ARG A 690 13.96 40.22 -27.09
N GLU A 691 13.82 41.52 -27.34
CA GLU A 691 12.80 42.36 -26.70
C GLU A 691 11.37 41.87 -27.02
N ILE A 692 11.08 41.48 -28.26
CA ILE A 692 9.79 40.92 -28.66
C ILE A 692 9.50 39.60 -27.91
N ILE A 693 10.50 38.72 -27.78
CA ILE A 693 10.36 37.45 -27.03
C ILE A 693 10.10 37.73 -25.54
N CYS A 694 10.88 38.63 -24.93
CA CYS A 694 10.70 39.05 -23.54
C CYS A 694 9.31 39.67 -23.31
N ARG A 695 8.85 40.56 -24.21
CA ARG A 695 7.53 41.20 -24.14
C ARG A 695 6.40 40.19 -24.28
N LYS A 696 6.54 39.21 -25.18
CA LYS A 696 5.58 38.09 -25.30
C LYS A 696 5.54 37.28 -24.00
N LYS A 697 6.69 36.93 -23.42
CA LYS A 697 6.74 36.21 -22.13
C LYS A 697 6.15 37.00 -20.98
N LEU A 698 6.39 38.31 -20.91
CA LEU A 698 5.75 39.20 -19.94
C LEU A 698 4.21 39.13 -20.03
N SER A 699 3.65 39.17 -21.25
CA SER A 699 2.19 39.06 -21.47
C SER A 699 1.63 37.67 -21.14
N GLU A 700 2.37 36.59 -21.41
CA GLU A 700 2.00 35.23 -21.00
C GLU A 700 1.96 35.11 -19.47
N TYR A 701 2.94 35.67 -18.75
CA TYR A 701 2.96 35.69 -17.29
C TYR A 701 1.85 36.57 -16.70
N GLN A 702 1.57 37.74 -17.27
CA GLN A 702 0.48 38.62 -16.81
C GLN A 702 -0.89 37.93 -16.95
N ALA A 703 -1.13 37.24 -18.07
CA ALA A 703 -2.38 36.49 -18.27
C ALA A 703 -2.50 35.27 -17.34
N LEU A 704 -1.38 34.63 -16.95
CA LEU A 704 -1.37 33.59 -15.93
C LEU A 704 -1.62 34.15 -14.52
N GLU A 705 -1.02 35.30 -14.20
CA GLU A 705 -1.21 36.00 -12.92
C GLU A 705 -2.67 36.46 -12.75
N GLU A 706 -3.31 37.00 -13.80
CA GLU A 706 -4.72 37.37 -13.78
C GLU A 706 -5.63 36.14 -13.61
N LYS A 707 -5.35 35.03 -14.30
CA LYS A 707 -6.06 33.76 -14.07
C LYS A 707 -5.93 33.27 -12.64
N LEU A 708 -4.73 33.33 -12.04
CA LEU A 708 -4.50 32.96 -10.65
C LEU A 708 -5.25 33.88 -9.67
N ARG A 709 -5.28 35.20 -9.92
CA ARG A 709 -6.10 36.14 -9.12
C ARG A 709 -7.58 35.79 -9.20
N ASN A 710 -8.10 35.49 -10.38
CA ASN A 710 -9.50 35.12 -10.57
C ASN A 710 -9.85 33.80 -9.87
N THR A 711 -9.01 32.77 -9.99
CA THR A 711 -9.25 31.49 -9.28
C THR A 711 -9.15 31.64 -7.76
N LEU A 712 -8.28 32.51 -7.24
CA LEU A 712 -8.24 32.83 -5.80
C LEU A 712 -9.53 33.50 -5.30
N ILE A 713 -10.11 34.41 -6.09
CA ILE A 713 -11.40 35.06 -5.77
C ILE A 713 -12.56 34.04 -5.83
N GLU A 714 -12.59 33.18 -6.84
CA GLU A 714 -13.57 32.08 -6.95
C GLU A 714 -13.46 31.10 -5.78
N LEU A 715 -12.24 30.72 -5.37
CA LEU A 715 -12.03 29.87 -4.20
C LEU A 715 -12.47 30.54 -2.90
N ALA A 716 -12.12 31.82 -2.68
CA ALA A 716 -12.52 32.57 -1.48
C ALA A 716 -14.04 32.79 -1.38
N THR A 717 -14.73 32.96 -2.52
CA THR A 717 -16.21 33.04 -2.53
C THR A 717 -16.86 31.68 -2.29
N ARG A 718 -16.32 30.59 -2.86
CA ARG A 718 -16.76 29.21 -2.59
C ARG A 718 -16.54 28.81 -1.14
N GLU A 719 -15.39 29.15 -0.54
CA GLU A 719 -15.09 28.91 0.87
C GLU A 719 -16.12 29.61 1.76
N ARG A 720 -16.40 30.90 1.52
CA ARG A 720 -17.43 31.65 2.26
C ARG A 720 -18.82 31.02 2.15
N GLN A 721 -19.19 30.51 0.97
CA GLN A 721 -20.45 29.77 0.77
C GLN A 721 -20.47 28.45 1.55
N LEU A 722 -19.37 27.69 1.57
CA LEU A 722 -19.25 26.47 2.34
C LEU A 722 -19.34 26.75 3.85
N THR A 723 -18.65 27.76 4.38
CA THR A 723 -18.75 28.16 5.79
C THR A 723 -20.18 28.56 6.17
N ALA A 724 -20.89 29.29 5.30
CA ALA A 724 -22.30 29.63 5.52
C ALA A 724 -23.21 28.38 5.53
N GLY A 725 -22.98 27.43 4.62
CA GLY A 725 -23.70 26.15 4.58
C GLY A 725 -23.40 25.26 5.79
N GLU A 726 -22.15 25.19 6.23
CA GLU A 726 -21.74 24.48 7.45
C GLU A 726 -22.43 25.07 8.69
N ALA A 727 -22.48 26.41 8.81
CA ALA A 727 -23.14 27.10 9.92
C ALA A 727 -24.65 26.80 9.99
N GLU A 728 -25.34 26.84 8.84
CA GLU A 728 -26.78 26.52 8.79
C GLU A 728 -27.05 25.03 9.06
N LEU A 729 -26.20 24.13 8.57
CA LEU A 729 -26.30 22.69 8.85
C LEU A 729 -26.05 22.39 10.34
N VAL A 730 -25.15 23.11 11.01
CA VAL A 730 -24.97 23.05 12.46
C VAL A 730 -26.22 23.58 13.20
N ARG A 731 -26.82 24.68 12.74
CA ARG A 731 -28.06 25.23 13.31
C ARG A 731 -29.21 24.22 13.25
N LEU A 732 -29.44 23.61 12.08
CA LEU A 732 -30.47 22.59 11.88
C LEU A 732 -30.22 21.32 12.71
N LYS A 733 -28.97 20.88 12.85
CA LYS A 733 -28.61 19.75 13.75
C LYS A 733 -28.90 20.06 15.21
N GLN A 734 -28.59 21.26 15.69
CA GLN A 734 -28.87 21.67 17.07
C GLN A 734 -30.38 21.70 17.33
N GLU A 735 -31.17 22.18 16.37
CA GLU A 735 -32.62 22.25 16.54
C GLU A 735 -33.28 20.87 16.52
N ASN A 736 -32.92 20.00 15.57
CA ASN A 736 -33.39 18.61 15.56
C ASN A 736 -32.97 17.85 16.84
N ALA A 737 -31.77 18.10 17.38
CA ALA A 737 -31.34 17.52 18.66
C ALA A 737 -32.19 18.02 19.84
N ARG A 738 -32.62 19.30 19.85
CA ARG A 738 -33.57 19.81 20.85
C ARG A 738 -34.95 19.17 20.70
N GLU A 739 -35.45 19.04 19.48
CA GLU A 739 -36.76 18.44 19.19
C GLU A 739 -36.81 16.96 19.63
N LEU A 740 -35.75 16.20 19.35
CA LEU A 740 -35.58 14.82 19.83
C LEU A 740 -35.49 14.74 21.36
N GLU A 741 -34.79 15.67 22.01
CA GLU A 741 -34.72 15.75 23.48
C GLU A 741 -36.09 16.04 24.11
N VAL A 742 -36.88 16.92 23.49
CA VAL A 742 -38.25 17.24 23.93
C VAL A 742 -39.15 16.02 23.75
N ARG A 743 -39.18 15.38 22.57
CA ARG A 743 -39.96 14.15 22.34
C ARG A 743 -39.57 13.03 23.32
N ARG A 744 -38.27 12.87 23.60
CA ARG A 744 -37.77 11.87 24.57
C ARG A 744 -38.29 12.14 25.98
N LYS A 745 -38.27 13.40 26.43
CA LYS A 745 -38.82 13.80 27.74
C LYS A 745 -40.32 13.57 27.81
N GLU A 746 -41.06 13.94 26.77
CA GLU A 746 -42.51 13.75 26.70
C GLU A 746 -42.89 12.26 26.74
N LEU A 747 -42.26 11.42 25.91
CA LEU A 747 -42.52 9.97 25.88
C LEU A 747 -42.15 9.30 27.22
N ASN A 748 -41.06 9.71 27.86
CA ASN A 748 -40.71 9.25 29.21
C ASN A 748 -41.74 9.69 30.27
N GLN A 749 -42.27 10.92 30.16
CA GLN A 749 -43.32 11.41 31.05
C GLN A 749 -44.63 10.63 30.87
N GLN A 750 -45.04 10.38 29.62
CA GLN A 750 -46.20 9.56 29.28
C GLN A 750 -46.05 8.13 29.84
N SER A 751 -44.89 7.51 29.64
CA SER A 751 -44.57 6.18 30.20
C SER A 751 -44.65 6.16 31.73
N GLN A 752 -44.09 7.16 32.42
CA GLN A 752 -44.19 7.25 33.88
C GLN A 752 -45.61 7.45 34.40
N VAL A 753 -46.48 8.15 33.67
CA VAL A 753 -47.90 8.28 34.02
C VAL A 753 -48.58 6.91 33.87
N GLN A 754 -48.39 6.24 32.73
CA GLN A 754 -48.96 4.91 32.49
C GLN A 754 -48.52 3.86 33.52
N ILE A 755 -47.24 3.87 33.94
CA ILE A 755 -46.73 3.00 35.01
C ILE A 755 -47.45 3.30 36.34
N ARG A 756 -47.62 4.57 36.71
CA ARG A 756 -48.32 4.98 37.94
C ARG A 756 -49.80 4.56 37.92
N ASP A 757 -50.45 4.65 36.77
CA ASP A 757 -51.85 4.25 36.61
C ASP A 757 -52.00 2.73 36.75
N LEU A 758 -51.14 1.94 36.09
CA LEU A 758 -51.11 0.47 36.23
C LEU A 758 -50.78 0.01 37.66
N GLU A 759 -49.83 0.68 38.34
CA GLU A 759 -49.57 0.44 39.76
C GLU A 759 -50.80 0.70 40.63
N SER A 760 -51.54 1.78 40.35
CA SER A 760 -52.76 2.13 41.10
C SER A 760 -53.85 1.08 40.91
N GLN A 761 -54.01 0.57 39.68
CA GLN A 761 -54.94 -0.49 39.33
C GLN A 761 -54.56 -1.81 40.01
N MET A 762 -53.27 -2.18 40.00
CA MET A 762 -52.78 -3.36 40.71
C MET A 762 -52.99 -3.26 42.23
N LYS A 763 -52.78 -2.07 42.82
CA LYS A 763 -53.05 -1.81 44.25
C LYS A 763 -54.55 -1.94 44.58
N LEU A 764 -55.43 -1.52 43.67
CA LEU A 764 -56.88 -1.66 43.82
C LEU A 764 -57.31 -3.14 43.72
N GLU A 765 -56.83 -3.87 42.71
CA GLU A 765 -57.11 -5.30 42.56
C GLU A 765 -56.57 -6.13 43.73
N LYS A 766 -55.41 -5.78 44.27
CA LYS A 766 -54.88 -6.44 45.46
C LYS A 766 -55.80 -6.27 46.67
N LYS A 767 -56.29 -5.05 46.93
CA LYS A 767 -57.29 -4.78 47.98
C LYS A 767 -58.61 -5.52 47.74
N ASN A 768 -59.07 -5.59 46.50
CA ASN A 768 -60.25 -6.35 46.09
C ASN A 768 -60.07 -7.85 46.39
N SER A 769 -58.92 -8.43 46.01
CA SER A 769 -58.56 -9.83 46.31
C SER A 769 -58.47 -10.10 47.82
N GLU A 770 -57.90 -9.18 48.60
CA GLU A 770 -57.86 -9.26 50.07
C GLU A 770 -59.26 -9.23 50.67
N HIS A 771 -60.14 -8.32 50.21
CA HIS A 771 -61.55 -8.26 50.64
C HIS A 771 -62.31 -9.57 50.37
N TRP A 772 -62.20 -10.12 49.15
CA TRP A 772 -62.86 -11.40 48.82
C TRP A 772 -62.29 -12.57 49.63
N LYS A 773 -60.97 -12.59 49.93
CA LYS A 773 -60.39 -13.59 50.83
C LYS A 773 -60.95 -13.48 52.25
N SER A 774 -61.09 -12.27 52.79
CA SER A 774 -61.72 -12.05 54.10
C SER A 774 -63.17 -12.53 54.12
N GLN A 775 -63.97 -12.20 53.08
CA GLN A 775 -65.33 -12.73 52.97
C GLN A 775 -65.36 -14.28 52.91
N ILE A 776 -64.47 -14.91 52.13
CA ILE A 776 -64.40 -16.37 52.07
C ILE A 776 -64.10 -16.98 53.45
N VAL A 777 -63.23 -16.37 54.25
CA VAL A 777 -62.93 -16.83 55.62
C VAL A 777 -64.17 -16.66 56.53
N GLU A 778 -64.86 -15.52 56.45
CA GLU A 778 -66.08 -15.28 57.24
C GLU A 778 -67.19 -16.27 56.89
N TRP A 779 -67.45 -16.51 55.60
CA TRP A 779 -68.43 -17.49 55.13
C TRP A 779 -68.05 -18.92 55.51
N ARG A 780 -66.76 -19.29 55.46
CA ARG A 780 -66.27 -20.60 55.95
C ARG A 780 -66.49 -20.77 57.45
N SER A 781 -66.28 -19.73 58.26
CA SER A 781 -66.54 -19.78 59.70
C SER A 781 -68.03 -19.92 59.99
N LYS A 782 -68.90 -19.17 59.29
CA LYS A 782 -70.36 -19.30 59.40
C LYS A 782 -70.84 -20.69 59.00
N TYR A 783 -70.31 -21.25 57.91
CA TYR A 783 -70.60 -22.60 57.47
C TYR A 783 -70.19 -23.64 58.54
N ALA A 784 -68.98 -23.53 59.10
CA ALA A 784 -68.51 -24.44 60.15
C ALA A 784 -69.40 -24.42 61.41
N SER A 785 -69.83 -23.23 61.86
CA SER A 785 -70.76 -23.11 62.99
C SER A 785 -72.13 -23.73 62.69
N LEU A 786 -72.68 -23.54 61.48
CA LEU A 786 -73.93 -24.16 61.05
C LEU A 786 -73.83 -25.69 60.86
N GLU A 787 -72.64 -26.19 60.52
CA GLU A 787 -72.32 -27.62 60.42
C GLU A 787 -72.20 -28.27 61.81
N GLU A 788 -71.59 -27.57 62.77
CA GLU A 788 -71.52 -27.99 64.18
C GLU A 788 -72.90 -27.96 64.86
N GLU A 789 -73.73 -26.96 64.58
CA GLU A 789 -75.13 -26.91 65.01
C GLU A 789 -75.95 -28.05 64.39
N ASN A 790 -75.81 -28.29 63.08
CA ASN A 790 -76.44 -29.44 62.42
C ASN A 790 -76.02 -30.78 63.01
N ASN A 791 -74.74 -30.95 63.34
CA ASN A 791 -74.23 -32.16 63.97
C ASN A 791 -74.76 -32.32 65.40
N SER A 792 -74.90 -31.22 66.15
CA SER A 792 -75.51 -31.22 67.48
C SER A 792 -76.99 -31.61 67.42
N LEU A 793 -77.77 -31.03 66.49
CA LEU A 793 -79.17 -31.39 66.25
C LEU A 793 -79.33 -32.84 65.75
N ARG A 794 -78.46 -33.31 64.86
CA ARG A 794 -78.42 -34.72 64.43
C ARG A 794 -78.11 -35.67 65.59
N ASN A 795 -77.18 -35.30 66.47
CA ASN A 795 -76.87 -36.07 67.67
C ASN A 795 -78.02 -36.07 68.68
N GLU A 796 -78.75 -34.94 68.82
CA GLU A 796 -79.95 -34.89 69.65
C GLU A 796 -81.09 -35.76 69.07
N ILE A 797 -81.34 -35.66 67.76
CA ILE A 797 -82.32 -36.49 67.04
C ILE A 797 -81.96 -37.97 67.17
N ASN A 798 -80.69 -38.36 66.94
CA ASN A 798 -80.21 -39.72 67.15
C ASN A 798 -80.34 -40.16 68.62
N GLY A 799 -80.11 -39.27 69.58
CA GLY A 799 -80.31 -39.52 71.01
C GLY A 799 -81.78 -39.65 71.42
N ARG A 800 -82.70 -38.98 70.73
CA ARG A 800 -84.16 -39.15 70.88
C ARG A 800 -84.63 -40.44 70.20
N LEU A 801 -84.12 -40.73 69.00
CA LEU A 801 -84.40 -41.95 68.24
C LEU A 801 -83.94 -43.20 69.00
N LYS A 802 -82.72 -43.19 69.56
CA LYS A 802 -82.19 -44.30 70.37
C LYS A 802 -83.03 -44.54 71.64
N ARG A 803 -83.59 -43.48 72.24
CA ARG A 803 -84.56 -43.59 73.35
C ARG A 803 -85.97 -44.01 72.90
N SER A 804 -86.29 -43.86 71.62
CA SER A 804 -87.55 -44.34 71.02
C SER A 804 -87.47 -45.81 70.58
N VAL A 805 -86.28 -46.32 70.24
CA VAL A 805 -86.07 -47.70 69.78
C VAL A 805 -86.26 -48.74 70.89
N ASP A 806 -86.03 -48.37 72.15
CA ASP A 806 -86.29 -49.25 73.30
C ASP A 806 -87.80 -49.37 73.66
N ASN A 807 -88.70 -48.69 72.94
CA ASN A 807 -90.15 -48.77 73.19
C ASN A 807 -90.98 -48.94 71.91
N LYS A 808 -91.64 -50.10 71.83
CA LYS A 808 -92.60 -50.56 70.82
C LYS A 808 -92.06 -50.87 69.42
N ALA A 809 -92.08 -52.16 69.14
CA ALA A 809 -92.36 -52.64 67.79
C ALA A 809 -93.75 -52.16 67.32
N SER A 810 -93.83 -51.54 66.15
CA SER A 810 -94.73 -51.91 65.05
C SER A 810 -94.69 -50.84 63.94
N ASN A 811 -94.72 -51.32 62.69
CA ASN A 811 -95.00 -50.57 61.47
C ASN A 811 -94.18 -49.30 61.19
N GLU A 812 -93.39 -49.31 60.11
CA GLU A 812 -93.56 -48.34 59.01
C GLU A 812 -92.72 -48.69 57.78
N THR A 813 -93.39 -49.23 56.75
CA THR A 813 -92.82 -49.54 55.44
C THR A 813 -92.63 -48.39 54.43
N PRO A 814 -92.95 -47.09 54.68
CA PRO A 814 -92.64 -46.02 53.71
C PRO A 814 -91.25 -45.38 53.89
N SER A 815 -90.58 -45.54 55.05
CA SER A 815 -89.33 -44.82 55.35
C SER A 815 -88.17 -45.20 54.40
N ILE A 816 -88.05 -46.48 54.04
CA ILE A 816 -86.98 -46.96 53.14
C ILE A 816 -87.22 -46.44 51.72
N ASN A 817 -88.48 -46.34 51.28
CA ASN A 817 -88.81 -45.83 49.94
C ASN A 817 -88.50 -44.33 49.81
N ASN A 818 -88.70 -43.53 50.86
CA ASN A 818 -88.30 -42.11 50.86
C ASN A 818 -86.77 -41.95 50.88
N GLU A 819 -86.05 -42.78 51.62
CA GLU A 819 -84.58 -42.77 51.65
C GLU A 819 -83.99 -43.16 50.28
N VAL A 820 -84.55 -44.20 49.65
CA VAL A 820 -84.21 -44.63 48.28
C VAL A 820 -84.56 -43.55 47.27
N ALA A 821 -85.72 -42.89 47.38
CA ALA A 821 -86.09 -41.78 46.50
C ALA A 821 -85.14 -40.58 46.65
N ARG A 822 -84.74 -40.23 47.88
CA ARG A 822 -83.77 -39.17 48.18
C ARG A 822 -82.40 -39.47 47.57
N LEU A 823 -81.87 -40.67 47.82
CA LEU A 823 -80.60 -41.12 47.24
C LEU A 823 -80.68 -41.21 45.71
N THR A 824 -81.82 -41.62 45.13
CA THR A 824 -82.02 -41.64 43.67
C THR A 824 -82.04 -40.23 43.07
N ALA A 825 -82.64 -39.26 43.76
CA ALA A 825 -82.62 -37.86 43.34
C ALA A 825 -81.22 -37.23 43.46
N GLU A 826 -80.48 -37.54 44.53
CA GLU A 826 -79.11 -37.06 44.74
C GLU A 826 -78.15 -37.66 43.69
N LEU A 827 -78.32 -38.94 43.34
CA LEU A 827 -77.62 -39.59 42.22
C LEU A 827 -78.01 -38.99 40.85
N ALA A 828 -79.27 -38.56 40.67
CA ALA A 828 -79.71 -37.87 39.47
C ALA A 828 -79.10 -36.46 39.34
N VAL A 829 -78.99 -35.71 40.44
CA VAL A 829 -78.29 -34.41 40.48
C VAL A 829 -76.80 -34.59 40.22
N ALA A 830 -76.15 -35.56 40.86
CA ALA A 830 -74.73 -35.87 40.62
C ALA A 830 -74.47 -36.23 39.14
N ARG A 831 -75.35 -37.04 38.53
CA ARG A 831 -75.29 -37.37 37.08
C ARG A 831 -75.53 -36.14 36.20
N ALA A 832 -76.46 -35.26 36.57
CA ALA A 832 -76.71 -34.02 35.82
C ALA A 832 -75.50 -33.07 35.88
N THR A 833 -74.89 -32.89 37.06
CA THR A 833 -73.67 -32.07 37.19
C THR A 833 -72.47 -32.68 36.48
N LEU A 834 -72.32 -34.02 36.51
CA LEU A 834 -71.27 -34.70 35.76
C LEU A 834 -71.45 -34.47 34.25
N SER A 835 -72.66 -34.69 33.74
CA SER A 835 -73.02 -34.46 32.33
C SER A 835 -72.84 -32.99 31.92
N GLU A 836 -73.14 -32.03 32.80
CA GLU A 836 -72.87 -30.60 32.55
C GLU A 836 -71.36 -30.31 32.48
N THR A 837 -70.55 -30.90 33.38
CA THR A 837 -69.08 -30.73 33.33
C THR A 837 -68.45 -31.41 32.13
N GLU A 838 -68.95 -32.58 31.71
CA GLU A 838 -68.55 -33.25 30.46
C GLU A 838 -68.92 -32.40 29.23
N CYS A 839 -70.12 -31.80 29.23
CA CYS A 839 -70.52 -30.88 28.17
C CYS A 839 -69.59 -29.65 28.10
N ARG A 840 -69.32 -29.00 29.23
CA ARG A 840 -68.37 -27.87 29.32
C ARG A 840 -66.96 -28.27 28.88
N LEU A 841 -66.49 -29.48 29.22
CA LEU A 841 -65.21 -30.02 28.76
C LEU A 841 -65.19 -30.13 27.23
N VAL A 842 -66.20 -30.75 26.63
CA VAL A 842 -66.36 -30.86 25.16
C VAL A 842 -66.43 -29.49 24.49
N GLU A 843 -67.07 -28.50 25.11
CA GLU A 843 -67.09 -27.13 24.58
C GLU A 843 -65.73 -26.44 24.63
N VAL A 844 -64.96 -26.62 25.70
CA VAL A 844 -63.58 -26.12 25.85
C VAL A 844 -62.65 -26.82 24.88
N GLU A 845 -62.75 -28.14 24.70
CA GLU A 845 -61.97 -28.90 23.71
C GLU A 845 -62.31 -28.46 22.28
N ARG A 846 -63.60 -28.25 21.97
CA ARG A 846 -64.05 -27.66 20.69
C ARG A 846 -63.55 -26.22 20.52
N GLY A 847 -63.44 -25.46 21.61
CA GLY A 847 -62.78 -24.15 21.66
C GLY A 847 -61.30 -24.23 21.30
N ARG A 848 -60.55 -25.11 21.95
CA ARG A 848 -59.12 -25.37 21.71
C ARG A 848 -58.86 -25.87 20.29
N ALA A 849 -59.70 -26.75 19.77
CA ALA A 849 -59.62 -27.25 18.40
C ALA A 849 -59.84 -26.14 17.37
N ARG A 850 -60.86 -25.28 17.56
CA ARG A 850 -61.09 -24.10 16.72
C ARG A 850 -59.92 -23.12 16.79
N TYR A 851 -59.43 -22.78 17.98
CA TYR A 851 -58.27 -21.89 18.13
C TYR A 851 -57.03 -22.44 17.43
N ARG A 852 -56.75 -23.75 17.56
CA ARG A 852 -55.67 -24.43 16.82
C ARG A 852 -55.87 -24.34 15.30
N GLN A 853 -57.09 -24.56 14.79
CA GLN A 853 -57.39 -24.41 13.36
C GLN A 853 -57.23 -22.97 12.86
N LEU A 854 -57.70 -21.95 13.61
CA LEU A 854 -57.50 -20.54 13.29
C LEU A 854 -56.02 -20.16 13.29
N TRP A 855 -55.26 -20.59 14.31
CA TRP A 855 -53.82 -20.36 14.38
C TRP A 855 -53.07 -21.03 13.22
N THR A 856 -53.41 -22.27 12.89
CA THR A 856 -52.83 -22.96 11.72
C THR A 856 -53.21 -22.26 10.41
N LYS A 857 -54.44 -21.77 10.23
CA LYS A 857 -54.82 -20.98 9.05
C LYS A 857 -54.04 -19.66 8.95
N SER A 858 -53.94 -18.93 10.05
CA SER A 858 -53.19 -17.65 10.11
C SER A 858 -51.69 -17.87 9.79
N LEU A 859 -51.11 -18.99 10.22
CA LEU A 859 -49.75 -19.38 9.83
C LEU A 859 -49.59 -19.69 8.34
N HIS A 860 -50.58 -20.36 7.73
CA HIS A 860 -50.57 -20.61 6.28
C HIS A 860 -50.79 -19.33 5.47
N GLU A 861 -51.66 -18.43 5.93
CA GLU A 861 -51.87 -17.10 5.34
C GLU A 861 -50.60 -16.25 5.44
N LEU A 862 -49.93 -16.23 6.60
CA LEU A 862 -48.65 -15.53 6.76
C LEU A 862 -47.54 -16.11 5.86
N ALA A 863 -47.45 -17.45 5.76
CA ALA A 863 -46.52 -18.11 4.85
C ALA A 863 -46.81 -17.78 3.38
N LYS A 864 -48.10 -17.73 3.01
CA LYS A 864 -48.55 -17.35 1.67
C LYS A 864 -48.23 -15.89 1.34
N VAL A 865 -48.54 -14.95 2.25
CA VAL A 865 -48.21 -13.52 2.08
C VAL A 865 -46.70 -13.32 1.94
N LYS A 866 -45.90 -14.06 2.73
CA LYS A 866 -44.44 -14.04 2.57
C LYS A 866 -44.01 -14.54 1.18
N GLN A 867 -44.58 -15.66 0.70
CA GLN A 867 -44.30 -16.18 -0.63
C GLN A 867 -44.72 -15.20 -1.74
N GLU A 868 -45.86 -14.53 -1.60
CA GLU A 868 -46.34 -13.51 -2.54
C GLU A 868 -45.43 -12.27 -2.55
N ALA A 869 -44.87 -11.86 -1.40
CA ALA A 869 -43.86 -10.80 -1.32
C ALA A 869 -42.49 -11.22 -1.94
N ASP A 870 -42.04 -12.45 -1.66
CA ASP A 870 -40.81 -13.01 -2.25
C ASP A 870 -40.95 -13.14 -3.78
N GLU A 871 -42.14 -13.44 -4.31
CA GLU A 871 -42.40 -13.49 -5.75
C GLU A 871 -42.57 -12.09 -6.37
N ALA A 872 -43.22 -11.15 -5.66
CA ALA A 872 -43.34 -9.75 -6.12
C ALA A 872 -41.96 -9.08 -6.23
N THR A 873 -41.05 -9.32 -5.29
CA THR A 873 -39.66 -8.82 -5.37
C THR A 873 -38.89 -9.45 -6.52
N ARG A 874 -39.07 -10.74 -6.81
CA ARG A 874 -38.51 -11.40 -8.01
C ARG A 874 -39.05 -10.83 -9.31
N ILE A 875 -40.36 -10.62 -9.42
CA ILE A 875 -40.97 -10.03 -10.62
C ILE A 875 -40.48 -8.59 -10.82
N SER A 876 -40.36 -7.81 -9.75
CA SER A 876 -39.80 -6.46 -9.81
C SER A 876 -38.33 -6.46 -10.26
N LEU A 877 -37.50 -7.36 -9.72
CA LEU A 877 -36.12 -7.55 -10.18
C LEU A 877 -36.06 -7.97 -11.66
N ALA A 878 -36.85 -8.94 -12.08
CA ALA A 878 -36.91 -9.38 -13.47
C ALA A 878 -37.38 -8.27 -14.42
N GLN A 879 -38.31 -7.41 -14.00
CA GLN A 879 -38.69 -6.21 -14.75
C GLN A 879 -37.54 -5.21 -14.86
N LYS A 880 -36.79 -4.97 -13.77
CA LYS A 880 -35.62 -4.07 -13.81
C LYS A 880 -34.47 -4.63 -14.65
N GLU A 881 -34.28 -5.95 -14.65
CA GLU A 881 -33.33 -6.63 -15.54
C GLU A 881 -33.76 -6.56 -17.01
N ALA A 882 -35.06 -6.74 -17.30
CA ALA A 882 -35.61 -6.59 -18.65
C ALA A 882 -35.54 -5.14 -19.16
N GLU A 883 -35.84 -4.15 -18.32
CA GLU A 883 -35.65 -2.72 -18.63
C GLU A 883 -34.17 -2.43 -18.95
N LEU A 884 -33.23 -2.98 -18.17
CA LEU A 884 -31.79 -2.84 -18.42
C LEU A 884 -31.37 -3.51 -19.75
N GLU A 885 -31.91 -4.68 -20.08
CA GLU A 885 -31.60 -5.37 -21.35
C GLU A 885 -32.23 -4.67 -22.56
N GLN A 886 -33.43 -4.08 -22.39
CA GLN A 886 -34.04 -3.21 -23.39
C GLN A 886 -33.23 -1.92 -23.59
N LEU A 887 -32.65 -1.36 -22.52
CA LEU A 887 -31.76 -0.21 -22.64
C LEU A 887 -30.43 -0.58 -23.32
N LYS A 888 -29.82 -1.72 -22.97
CA LYS A 888 -28.61 -2.23 -23.64
C LYS A 888 -28.83 -2.44 -25.13
N SER A 889 -29.93 -3.11 -25.51
CA SER A 889 -30.28 -3.33 -26.92
C SER A 889 -30.65 -2.03 -27.64
N TYR A 890 -31.27 -1.05 -26.98
CA TYR A 890 -31.45 0.30 -27.54
C TYR A 890 -30.09 0.96 -27.83
N TYR A 891 -29.15 0.97 -26.89
CA TYR A 891 -27.81 1.53 -27.12
C TYR A 891 -27.04 0.77 -28.22
N LEU A 892 -27.13 -0.56 -28.28
CA LEU A 892 -26.52 -1.37 -29.33
C LEU A 892 -27.09 -1.02 -30.73
N ASN A 893 -28.42 -0.87 -30.83
CA ASN A 893 -29.09 -0.45 -32.06
C ASN A 893 -28.81 1.02 -32.44
N VAL A 894 -28.49 1.89 -31.47
CA VAL A 894 -28.07 3.29 -31.71
C VAL A 894 -26.63 3.36 -32.22
N ASP A 895 -25.75 2.49 -31.75
CA ASP A 895 -24.39 2.37 -32.30
C ASP A 895 -24.39 1.71 -33.70
N GLU A 896 -25.25 0.72 -33.99
CA GLU A 896 -25.43 0.19 -35.36
C GLU A 896 -26.04 1.22 -36.34
N LYS A 897 -26.84 2.18 -35.85
CA LYS A 897 -27.47 3.23 -36.69
C LYS A 897 -26.63 4.48 -36.90
N ARG A 898 -25.31 4.42 -36.68
CA ARG A 898 -24.36 5.45 -37.14
C ARG A 898 -23.70 5.03 -38.47
N PRO A 899 -24.24 5.42 -39.63
CA PRO A 899 -23.56 5.18 -40.90
C PRO A 899 -22.31 6.07 -41.02
N THR A 900 -21.13 5.45 -41.05
CA THR A 900 -19.94 6.06 -41.65
C THR A 900 -20.10 6.18 -43.16
N SER A 901 -20.12 7.39 -43.70
CA SER A 901 -19.21 7.85 -44.77
C SER A 901 -19.54 9.25 -45.26
N GLN A 902 -18.52 9.93 -45.79
CA GLN A 902 -18.61 11.22 -46.48
C GLN A 902 -19.29 11.03 -47.85
N ASP A 903 -20.03 12.02 -48.33
CA ASP A 903 -19.66 12.68 -49.59
C ASP A 903 -20.42 13.99 -49.86
N LEU A 904 -19.78 14.88 -50.61
CA LEU A 904 -20.35 16.13 -51.12
C LEU A 904 -21.05 15.88 -52.46
N LYS A 905 -22.30 16.34 -52.65
CA LYS A 905 -22.75 17.07 -53.86
C LYS A 905 -24.19 17.60 -53.86
N GLU A 906 -24.30 18.84 -54.34
CA GLU A 906 -25.30 19.42 -55.26
C GLU A 906 -26.79 19.02 -55.20
N VAL A 907 -27.60 19.98 -54.73
CA VAL A 907 -28.78 20.60 -55.40
C VAL A 907 -29.51 19.78 -56.49
N THR A 908 -30.79 19.45 -56.27
CA THR A 908 -31.96 19.92 -57.09
C THR A 908 -33.32 19.41 -56.58
N ASP A 909 -34.32 20.30 -56.66
CA ASP A 909 -35.79 20.18 -56.67
C ASP A 909 -36.57 18.89 -56.28
N GLY A 910 -37.71 19.10 -55.58
CA GLY A 910 -39.00 18.70 -56.21
C GLY A 910 -40.10 17.99 -55.40
N ASN A 911 -40.80 18.70 -54.49
CA ASN A 911 -42.21 18.45 -54.04
C ASN A 911 -42.51 17.09 -53.30
N LEU A 912 -43.60 16.90 -52.52
CA LEU A 912 -44.93 17.54 -52.49
C LEU A 912 -45.67 17.34 -51.13
N GLU A 913 -46.30 18.41 -50.59
CA GLU A 913 -47.49 18.46 -49.64
C GLU A 913 -47.48 17.71 -48.27
N ARG A 914 -48.04 18.20 -47.14
CA ARG A 914 -48.85 19.38 -46.71
C ARG A 914 -48.40 19.76 -45.26
N SER A 915 -48.11 21.02 -44.88
CA SER A 915 -49.05 22.09 -44.45
C SER A 915 -50.03 21.68 -43.32
N LYS A 916 -50.28 22.42 -42.23
CA LYS A 916 -49.94 23.80 -41.77
C LYS A 916 -50.38 23.94 -40.27
N MET A 917 -50.08 24.94 -39.42
CA MET A 917 -49.37 26.25 -39.48
C MET A 917 -48.96 26.70 -38.04
N ASN A 918 -48.22 27.82 -37.92
CA ASN A 918 -48.08 28.65 -36.69
C ASN A 918 -49.31 29.62 -36.56
N GLU A 919 -49.44 30.63 -35.67
CA GLU A 919 -48.49 31.43 -34.89
C GLU A 919 -49.20 32.26 -33.78
N GLU A 920 -48.39 33.03 -33.04
CA GLU A 920 -48.67 33.92 -31.89
C GLU A 920 -49.80 34.96 -32.05
N MET A 921 -50.39 35.43 -30.94
CA MET A 921 -50.34 36.85 -30.48
C MET A 921 -51.00 37.01 -29.07
N THR A 922 -50.83 38.19 -28.46
CA THR A 922 -50.91 38.45 -27.00
C THR A 922 -52.20 39.15 -26.48
N THR A 923 -52.36 39.08 -25.15
CA THR A 923 -52.93 40.09 -24.21
C THR A 923 -54.43 40.38 -24.06
N GLU A 924 -54.80 40.55 -22.78
CA GLU A 924 -55.90 41.36 -22.18
C GLU A 924 -57.33 40.82 -21.97
N ILE A 925 -57.54 40.25 -20.77
CA ILE A 925 -58.42 40.73 -19.67
C ILE A 925 -59.97 40.84 -19.88
N ASN A 926 -60.70 40.08 -19.03
CA ASN A 926 -62.09 40.27 -18.53
C ASN A 926 -63.27 40.18 -19.53
N VAL A 927 -64.47 39.70 -19.17
CA VAL A 927 -65.02 39.01 -17.98
C VAL A 927 -66.34 38.32 -18.40
N SER A 928 -66.90 37.45 -17.53
CA SER A 928 -68.29 36.93 -17.49
C SER A 928 -68.53 35.52 -18.07
N ASP A 929 -69.34 34.63 -17.46
CA ASP A 929 -69.79 34.50 -16.05
C ASP A 929 -70.42 33.09 -15.85
N VAL A 930 -70.63 32.67 -14.59
CA VAL A 930 -71.51 31.58 -14.12
C VAL A 930 -71.15 30.11 -14.44
N LYS A 931 -70.30 29.51 -13.59
CA LYS A 931 -70.35 28.13 -12.97
C LYS A 931 -68.94 27.74 -12.47
N SER A 932 -68.72 27.17 -11.27
CA SER A 932 -69.63 26.93 -10.14
C SER A 932 -68.89 27.05 -8.79
N VAL A 933 -69.59 27.44 -7.72
CA VAL A 933 -69.03 27.53 -6.34
C VAL A 933 -68.71 26.15 -5.73
N VAL A 934 -68.93 25.07 -6.48
CA VAL A 934 -68.60 23.70 -6.05
C VAL A 934 -67.12 23.38 -6.29
N ASP A 935 -66.51 23.98 -7.32
CA ASP A 935 -65.17 23.61 -7.79
C ASP A 935 -64.06 24.10 -6.85
N GLU A 936 -64.09 25.36 -6.39
CA GLU A 936 -63.12 25.88 -5.38
C GLU A 936 -63.07 25.01 -4.11
N LYS A 937 -64.20 24.42 -3.71
CA LYS A 937 -64.27 23.56 -2.51
C LYS A 937 -63.75 22.14 -2.78
N ILE A 938 -63.84 21.66 -4.02
CA ILE A 938 -63.23 20.40 -4.43
C ILE A 938 -61.72 20.58 -4.63
N GLU A 939 -61.28 21.67 -5.27
CA GLU A 939 -59.86 22.03 -5.42
C GLU A 939 -59.18 22.20 -4.05
N ALA A 940 -59.73 23.00 -3.14
CA ALA A 940 -59.17 23.17 -1.80
C ALA A 940 -59.07 21.83 -1.01
N GLN A 941 -60.02 20.91 -1.23
CA GLN A 941 -59.99 19.58 -0.63
C GLN A 941 -58.93 18.68 -1.29
N ILE A 942 -58.69 18.82 -2.60
CA ILE A 942 -57.62 18.12 -3.33
C ILE A 942 -56.25 18.61 -2.86
N THR A 943 -56.03 19.93 -2.79
CA THR A 943 -54.76 20.51 -2.31
C THR A 943 -54.42 20.01 -0.92
N ARG A 944 -55.40 20.02 0.00
CA ARG A 944 -55.21 19.48 1.36
C ARG A 944 -54.85 17.99 1.39
N LEU A 945 -55.50 17.16 0.57
CA LEU A 945 -55.19 15.72 0.51
C LEU A 945 -53.81 15.46 -0.10
N ILE A 946 -53.37 16.28 -1.06
CA ILE A 946 -52.01 16.26 -1.62
C ILE A 946 -50.99 16.64 -0.53
N GLU A 947 -51.23 17.70 0.23
CA GLU A 947 -50.37 18.12 1.35
C GLU A 947 -50.30 17.07 2.47
N GLU A 948 -51.43 16.42 2.82
CA GLU A 948 -51.45 15.33 3.80
C GLU A 948 -50.69 14.09 3.28
N ARG A 949 -50.85 13.72 2.00
CA ARG A 949 -50.09 12.64 1.35
C ARG A 949 -48.58 12.92 1.33
N ASP A 950 -48.19 14.10 0.85
CA ASP A 950 -46.79 14.47 0.70
C ASP A 950 -46.13 14.72 2.07
N GLY A 951 -46.89 15.19 3.05
CA GLY A 951 -46.49 15.22 4.46
C GLY A 951 -46.18 13.83 5.01
N LEU A 952 -47.07 12.85 4.78
CA LEU A 952 -46.87 11.47 5.22
C LEU A 952 -45.65 10.80 4.53
N LEU A 953 -45.51 10.98 3.22
CA LEU A 953 -44.33 10.48 2.47
C LEU A 953 -43.02 11.12 2.93
N ASN A 954 -43.02 12.44 3.22
CA ASN A 954 -41.85 13.14 3.74
C ASN A 954 -41.45 12.71 5.17
N THR A 955 -42.29 11.98 5.91
CA THR A 955 -41.86 11.37 7.19
C THR A 955 -40.85 10.23 7.00
N GLY A 956 -40.78 9.64 5.80
CA GLY A 956 -39.96 8.46 5.52
C GLY A 956 -40.43 7.17 6.20
N VAL A 957 -41.61 7.18 6.84
CA VAL A 957 -42.24 5.99 7.46
C VAL A 957 -43.25 5.34 6.50
N TYR A 958 -43.83 6.12 5.60
CA TYR A 958 -44.78 5.65 4.59
C TYR A 958 -44.15 5.67 3.21
N GLU A 959 -44.37 4.61 2.42
CA GLU A 959 -43.97 4.53 1.02
C GLU A 959 -45.17 4.72 0.08
N ASN A 960 -44.93 5.04 -1.19
CA ASN A 960 -45.99 5.24 -2.20
C ASN A 960 -46.88 3.99 -2.44
N SER A 961 -46.47 2.82 -1.93
CA SER A 961 -47.19 1.55 -1.98
C SER A 961 -48.07 1.28 -0.75
N ASP A 962 -47.96 2.07 0.33
CA ASP A 962 -48.77 1.88 1.54
C ASP A 962 -50.25 2.14 1.28
N SER A 963 -51.13 1.29 1.83
CA SER A 963 -52.58 1.38 1.61
C SER A 963 -53.14 2.77 1.90
N LEU A 964 -52.64 3.45 2.94
CA LEU A 964 -53.07 4.80 3.31
C LEU A 964 -52.71 5.84 2.23
N ILE A 965 -51.51 5.76 1.65
CA ILE A 965 -51.06 6.64 0.57
C ILE A 965 -51.80 6.31 -0.73
N VAL A 966 -51.98 5.03 -1.03
CA VAL A 966 -52.72 4.56 -2.21
C VAL A 966 -54.20 4.97 -2.14
N ASP A 967 -54.84 4.92 -0.96
CA ASP A 967 -56.20 5.38 -0.76
C ASP A 967 -56.31 6.91 -0.83
N LEU A 968 -55.34 7.67 -0.28
CA LEU A 968 -55.25 9.12 -0.49
C LEU A 968 -55.10 9.47 -1.97
N ASP A 969 -54.17 8.84 -2.71
CA ASP A 969 -54.00 9.03 -4.15
C ASP A 969 -55.23 8.59 -4.96
N ARG A 970 -55.96 7.57 -4.51
CA ARG A 970 -57.23 7.17 -5.12
C ARG A 970 -58.31 8.21 -4.88
N GLN A 971 -58.36 8.83 -3.71
CA GLN A 971 -59.33 9.85 -3.35
C GLN A 971 -59.02 11.20 -4.02
N ILE A 972 -57.74 11.56 -4.13
CA ILE A 972 -57.24 12.69 -4.94
C ILE A 972 -57.64 12.49 -6.41
N ARG A 973 -57.35 11.32 -7.01
CA ARG A 973 -57.75 11.01 -8.39
C ARG A 973 -59.27 10.99 -8.60
N TYR A 974 -60.03 10.53 -7.61
CA TYR A 974 -61.50 10.55 -7.66
C TYR A 974 -62.10 11.96 -7.59
N LEU A 975 -61.47 12.88 -6.85
CA LEU A 975 -61.90 14.27 -6.79
C LEU A 975 -61.43 15.09 -8.01
N LEU A 976 -60.21 14.84 -8.50
CA LEU A 976 -59.70 15.42 -9.76
C LEU A 976 -60.53 15.00 -10.98
N GLY A 977 -61.16 13.81 -10.95
CA GLY A 977 -62.10 13.37 -12.00
C GLY A 977 -63.53 13.88 -11.83
N LYS A 978 -63.78 14.84 -10.92
CA LYS A 978 -65.07 15.53 -10.73
C LYS A 978 -65.03 17.02 -11.05
N ILE A 979 -63.84 17.56 -11.30
CA ILE A 979 -63.58 18.84 -11.96
C ILE A 979 -63.57 18.57 -13.46
#